data_AF-A0A8D8RTQ0-F1
#
_entry.id   AF-A0A8D8RTQ0-F1
#
_cell.length_a   1.000
_cell.length_b   1.000
_cell.length_c   1.000
_cell.angle_alpha   90.00
_cell.angle_beta   90.00
_cell.angle_gamma   90.00
#
_symmetry.space_group_name_H-M   'P 1'
#
loop_
_entity.id
_entity.type
_entity.pdbx_description
1 polymer ?
#
loop_
_entity_poly.entity_id
_entity_poly.type
_entity_poly.pdbx_seq_one_letter_code
_entity_poly.pdbx_strand_id
1 'polypeptide(L)'
;MYIKQVIIHGFKSYKEQTVVEPFDRRHNVVVGRNGSGKSNFFFAIQFVLSDESTSLRHSDSRQALLHEGTGPRVVNAYVEIVFDNSDHRVPIERDEIILRRAIGTKKDQYILNKKTVPRAEVINLLESAGFSRSNPYYIVKQGRINQIATAPDSFRLKLLQEVAGTRVYDERKEESYAILKDAENKVLKIEEFLRTIEERLDTLKQEREELIEYQKWDKLRRCVEYCIFERDLKESERKLKEIDARMSNFDEEQKKLTSEVKQAGEQAKAAAKKLKAAKAEVQEAKDEKDTINTENQQLVKEKARLDYIIKDLSDEVQGDDKSKSRAEQELKRLTETIKEKQNELDELKPKYEAEKAKEEECTRQLGLKEQKRKELYAKQGRGSQFTSKEERDKWIQSELKSLNKQIADKKDHKKKLTDDIQRDKVKKVTLEENIAKKTVEIERHRQLVDEHNRQMYDAKKKKDQLQSSRNELWKKETQLTHTLTQLKEELAKSDQNLRSMAGKPILNGRDSVTKVLQIFRQRGGKHAELAEQYYGQIIENFTCSDTIYTAVEVTAGSRLFFHIVESDSVGTQILKEINNQNLPGEVTFMPRNRLHVRDMEYPNTDDAIAMVSRLQYDERFDKAMRYIFGKTLICRKLENATGISKRYGLDCITVEGDQVSSKGTLTGGYYKNNRSKLEIQKQRKSLQGQIKDTEEELSKLKNELKDLETQITAVVSESQKIETKNSKAKTNYEKLMADIRFEKEELQGIERYQAPKERSLNQCTVNLSAMETTKEGLESELHQELMSQLSVADQAEMDNLNDEIKRLTAENKAAFSNRLKFEKEKNKLENLLENNLRRRHEELVRALQEISVEERKRTLVNSRQELKGIEERMTLLRNELKTLDKKVSDAMKKQKMAQEELESYR
;
A
#
# COMPACT_ATOMS: atom_id res chain seq x y z
N MET A 1 15.44 -85.46 76.02
CA MET A 1 14.05 -85.01 75.88
C MET A 1 13.20 -86.21 75.50
N TYR A 2 12.08 -86.45 76.20
CA TYR A 2 11.12 -87.51 75.84
C TYR A 2 9.68 -87.07 76.17
N ILE A 3 8.69 -87.77 75.61
CA ILE A 3 7.26 -87.51 75.90
C ILE A 3 6.94 -88.10 77.27
N LYS A 4 6.69 -87.24 78.26
CA LYS A 4 6.31 -87.64 79.61
C LYS A 4 4.84 -88.00 79.69
N GLN A 5 3.98 -87.22 79.04
CA GLN A 5 2.52 -87.40 79.14
C GLN A 5 1.79 -86.87 77.91
N VAL A 6 0.63 -87.45 77.59
CA VAL A 6 -0.28 -86.97 76.54
C VAL A 6 -1.68 -86.83 77.11
N ILE A 7 -2.31 -85.68 76.85
CA ILE A 7 -3.67 -85.36 77.27
C ILE A 7 -4.49 -85.07 76.01
N ILE A 8 -5.62 -85.78 75.87
CA ILE A 8 -6.47 -85.72 74.68
C ILE A 8 -7.88 -85.36 75.11
N HIS A 9 -8.48 -84.35 74.47
CA HIS A 9 -9.87 -83.96 74.71
C HIS A 9 -10.59 -83.66 73.40
N GLY A 10 -11.75 -84.28 73.18
CA GLY A 10 -12.63 -84.00 72.05
C GLY A 10 -12.10 -84.43 70.67
N PHE A 11 -11.02 -85.23 70.60
CA PHE A 11 -10.33 -85.58 69.37
C PHE A 11 -10.71 -86.99 68.89
N LYS A 12 -11.29 -87.10 67.68
CA LYS A 12 -11.74 -88.35 67.04
C LYS A 12 -12.52 -89.26 68.00
N SER A 13 -11.93 -90.37 68.48
CA SER A 13 -12.61 -91.34 69.35
C SER A 13 -12.63 -90.92 70.84
N TYR A 14 -11.88 -89.88 71.23
CA TYR A 14 -11.74 -89.43 72.61
C TYR A 14 -12.67 -88.25 72.89
N LYS A 15 -13.82 -88.51 73.53
CA LYS A 15 -14.82 -87.49 73.85
C LYS A 15 -14.43 -86.68 75.09
N GLU A 16 -14.24 -87.36 76.21
CA GLU A 16 -13.85 -86.76 77.50
C GLU A 16 -12.33 -86.58 77.60
N GLN A 17 -11.90 -85.77 78.56
CA GLN A 17 -10.48 -85.55 78.80
C GLN A 17 -9.82 -86.85 79.26
N THR A 18 -9.09 -87.47 78.35
CA THR A 18 -8.34 -88.68 78.61
C THR A 18 -6.90 -88.28 78.92
N VAL A 19 -6.50 -88.47 80.17
CA VAL A 19 -5.14 -88.26 80.63
C VAL A 19 -4.45 -89.62 80.64
N VAL A 20 -3.45 -89.79 79.78
CA VAL A 20 -2.63 -91.01 79.82
C VAL A 20 -1.66 -90.88 81.00
N GLU A 21 -1.43 -91.97 81.72
CA GLU A 21 -0.42 -92.01 82.77
C GLU A 21 0.98 -91.70 82.22
N PRO A 22 1.92 -91.20 83.06
CA PRO A 22 3.26 -90.87 82.60
C PRO A 22 3.96 -92.06 81.94
N PHE A 23 4.52 -91.84 80.74
CA PHE A 23 5.23 -92.87 79.99
C PHE A 23 6.58 -93.20 80.62
N ASP A 24 7.00 -94.47 80.49
CA ASP A 24 8.35 -94.88 80.81
C ASP A 24 9.34 -94.33 79.76
N ARG A 25 10.56 -94.01 80.20
CA ARG A 25 11.64 -93.48 79.34
C ARG A 25 12.12 -94.51 78.29
N ARG A 26 11.94 -95.80 78.53
CA ARG A 26 12.54 -96.88 77.72
C ARG A 26 11.60 -97.41 76.64
N HIS A 27 10.53 -98.10 77.02
CA HIS A 27 9.68 -98.79 76.05
C HIS A 27 8.23 -98.89 76.55
N ASN A 28 7.29 -98.43 75.72
CA ASN A 28 5.87 -98.38 76.03
C ASN A 28 5.09 -99.12 74.94
N VAL A 29 4.33 -100.17 75.32
CA VAL A 29 3.53 -100.97 74.38
C VAL A 29 2.05 -100.67 74.57
N VAL A 30 1.39 -100.21 73.51
CA VAL A 30 -0.05 -99.91 73.53
C VAL A 30 -0.83 -101.10 72.95
N VAL A 31 -1.54 -101.82 73.80
CA VAL A 31 -2.38 -102.97 73.43
C VAL A 31 -3.87 -102.65 73.54
N GLY A 32 -4.72 -103.36 72.81
CA GLY A 32 -6.17 -103.17 72.85
C GLY A 32 -6.89 -103.89 71.71
N ARG A 33 -8.22 -104.02 71.80
CA ARG A 33 -9.02 -104.71 70.78
C ARG A 33 -9.02 -103.96 69.43
N ASN A 34 -9.22 -104.64 68.31
CA ASN A 34 -9.32 -103.97 67.01
C ASN A 34 -10.48 -102.96 67.04
N GLY A 35 -10.23 -101.75 66.54
CA GLY A 35 -11.20 -100.63 66.60
C GLY A 35 -11.23 -99.84 67.92
N SER A 36 -10.44 -100.20 68.94
CA SER A 36 -10.43 -99.52 70.25
C SER A 36 -9.75 -98.13 70.29
N GLY A 37 -9.55 -97.47 69.14
CA GLY A 37 -8.94 -96.12 69.09
C GLY A 37 -7.41 -96.05 69.14
N LYS A 38 -6.68 -97.18 69.08
CA LYS A 38 -5.20 -97.22 69.10
C LYS A 38 -4.55 -96.37 67.99
N SER A 39 -5.01 -96.51 66.76
CA SER A 39 -4.47 -95.72 65.64
C SER A 39 -4.76 -94.22 65.82
N ASN A 40 -5.91 -93.88 66.42
CA ASN A 40 -6.27 -92.49 66.72
C ASN A 40 -5.39 -91.87 67.82
N PHE A 41 -4.83 -92.68 68.72
CA PHE A 41 -3.85 -92.23 69.70
C PHE A 41 -2.55 -91.75 69.03
N PHE A 42 -1.97 -92.57 68.15
CA PHE A 42 -0.76 -92.18 67.41
C PHE A 42 -1.02 -91.01 66.45
N PHE A 43 -2.22 -90.92 65.88
CA PHE A 43 -2.62 -89.75 65.10
C PHE A 43 -2.72 -88.47 65.94
N ALA A 44 -3.11 -88.54 67.22
CA ALA A 44 -3.14 -87.38 68.11
C ALA A 44 -1.72 -86.86 68.39
N ILE A 45 -0.76 -87.76 68.63
CA ILE A 45 0.65 -87.39 68.81
C ILE A 45 1.22 -86.78 67.52
N GLN A 46 0.95 -87.41 66.37
CA GLN A 46 1.35 -86.88 65.07
C GLN A 46 0.75 -85.50 64.81
N PHE A 47 -0.52 -85.27 65.17
CA PHE A 47 -1.22 -84.02 64.95
C PHE A 47 -0.54 -82.83 65.63
N VAL A 48 0.09 -83.03 66.79
CA VAL A 48 0.83 -81.96 67.48
C VAL A 48 2.23 -81.78 66.88
N LEU A 49 2.94 -82.88 66.60
CA LEU A 49 4.36 -82.86 66.25
C LEU A 49 4.67 -82.68 64.76
N SER A 50 3.75 -83.06 63.87
CA SER A 50 3.99 -83.10 62.42
C SER A 50 3.12 -82.12 61.65
N ASP A 51 3.72 -81.51 60.63
CA ASP A 51 3.06 -80.53 59.74
C ASP A 51 2.21 -81.19 58.63
N GLU A 52 2.15 -82.53 58.56
CA GLU A 52 1.46 -83.27 57.48
C GLU A 52 -0.08 -83.10 57.53
N SER A 53 -0.64 -82.81 58.71
CA SER A 53 -2.09 -82.63 58.90
C SER A 53 -2.63 -81.29 58.35
N THR A 54 -1.76 -80.44 57.79
CA THR A 54 -2.09 -79.07 57.37
C THR A 54 -2.56 -78.97 55.90
N SER A 55 -2.54 -80.08 55.14
CA SER A 55 -3.17 -80.14 53.80
C SER A 55 -4.70 -80.17 53.85
N LEU A 56 -5.29 -80.37 55.04
CA LEU A 56 -6.73 -80.36 55.31
C LEU A 56 -7.23 -78.91 55.49
N ARG A 57 -7.12 -78.10 54.42
CA ARG A 57 -7.54 -76.67 54.41
C ARG A 57 -9.06 -76.49 54.33
N HIS A 58 -9.82 -77.52 53.97
CA HIS A 58 -11.29 -77.48 53.91
C HIS A 58 -11.92 -77.67 55.30
N SER A 59 -13.02 -76.95 55.57
CA SER A 59 -13.76 -77.00 56.84
C SER A 59 -14.16 -78.42 57.23
N ASP A 60 -14.54 -79.23 56.24
CA ASP A 60 -15.10 -80.57 56.41
C ASP A 60 -14.04 -81.55 56.92
N SER A 61 -12.78 -81.36 56.51
CA SER A 61 -11.66 -82.17 56.97
C SER A 61 -11.20 -81.83 58.39
N ARG A 62 -11.40 -80.59 58.85
CA ARG A 62 -11.15 -80.19 60.25
C ARG A 62 -12.25 -80.67 61.18
N GLN A 63 -13.49 -80.67 60.71
CA GLN A 63 -14.62 -81.23 61.45
C GLN A 63 -14.42 -82.74 61.71
N ALA A 64 -13.88 -83.49 60.73
CA ALA A 64 -13.55 -84.91 60.89
C ALA A 64 -12.48 -85.24 61.96
N LEU A 65 -11.79 -84.24 62.50
CA LEU A 65 -10.86 -84.41 63.63
C LEU A 65 -11.56 -84.26 65.00
N LEU A 66 -12.73 -83.64 65.05
CA LEU A 66 -13.54 -83.51 66.25
C LEU A 66 -14.31 -84.81 66.50
N HIS A 67 -14.62 -85.09 67.77
CA HIS A 67 -15.40 -86.27 68.13
C HIS A 67 -16.85 -86.17 67.61
N GLU A 68 -17.26 -87.13 66.77
CA GLU A 68 -18.62 -87.30 66.29
C GLU A 68 -19.25 -88.53 66.95
N GLY A 69 -20.06 -88.31 67.99
CA GLY A 69 -20.72 -89.36 68.77
C GLY A 69 -22.05 -88.89 69.38
N THR A 70 -22.73 -89.76 70.14
CA THR A 70 -24.01 -89.42 70.77
C THR A 70 -23.82 -88.48 71.97
N GLY A 71 -24.59 -87.39 72.01
CA GLY A 71 -24.51 -86.32 73.03
C GLY A 71 -24.28 -84.92 72.44
N PRO A 72 -24.01 -83.90 73.28
CA PRO A 72 -23.75 -82.53 72.80
C PRO A 72 -22.52 -82.48 71.89
N ARG A 73 -22.62 -81.70 70.79
CA ARG A 73 -21.54 -81.57 69.79
C ARG A 73 -20.31 -80.90 70.39
N VAL A 74 -19.15 -81.52 70.21
CA VAL A 74 -17.86 -80.96 70.64
C VAL A 74 -17.42 -79.90 69.63
N VAL A 75 -17.33 -78.65 70.08
CA VAL A 75 -16.95 -77.50 69.21
C VAL A 75 -15.44 -77.31 69.10
N ASN A 76 -14.71 -77.66 70.17
CA ASN A 76 -13.25 -77.52 70.25
C ASN A 76 -12.63 -78.81 70.79
N ALA A 77 -11.53 -79.24 70.16
CA ALA A 77 -10.69 -80.32 70.62
C ALA A 77 -9.27 -79.80 70.86
N TYR A 78 -8.54 -80.44 71.76
CA TYR A 78 -7.12 -80.17 71.90
C TYR A 78 -6.35 -81.44 72.22
N VAL A 79 -5.10 -81.45 71.78
CA VAL A 79 -4.11 -82.45 72.17
C VAL A 79 -2.95 -81.70 72.81
N GLU A 80 -2.60 -82.10 74.02
CA GLU A 80 -1.49 -81.54 74.78
C GLU A 80 -0.45 -82.63 75.04
N ILE A 81 0.80 -82.32 74.73
CA ILE A 81 1.94 -83.20 74.97
C ILE A 81 2.87 -82.49 75.96
N VAL A 82 3.20 -83.19 77.03
CA VAL A 82 4.18 -82.76 78.03
C VAL A 82 5.49 -83.46 77.74
N PHE A 83 6.52 -82.68 77.41
CA PHE A 83 7.89 -83.15 77.19
C PHE A 83 8.72 -82.89 78.45
N ASP A 84 9.56 -83.85 78.82
CA ASP A 84 10.68 -83.63 79.74
C ASP A 84 11.86 -83.08 78.93
N ASN A 85 12.33 -81.87 79.28
CA ASN A 85 13.42 -81.13 78.64
C ASN A 85 14.63 -80.97 79.60
N SER A 86 14.82 -81.91 80.54
CA SER A 86 15.99 -81.92 81.45
C SER A 86 17.36 -81.95 80.73
N ASP A 87 17.41 -82.30 79.44
CA ASP A 87 18.62 -82.24 78.60
C ASP A 87 18.79 -80.91 77.83
N HIS A 88 17.90 -79.93 78.07
CA HIS A 88 17.88 -78.61 77.46
C HIS A 88 18.03 -78.61 75.93
N ARG A 89 17.51 -79.66 75.28
CA ARG A 89 17.55 -79.81 73.82
C ARG A 89 16.73 -78.74 73.11
N VAL A 90 15.68 -78.27 73.78
CA VAL A 90 14.94 -77.07 73.40
C VAL A 90 15.50 -75.90 74.23
N PRO A 91 15.77 -74.72 73.62
CA PRO A 91 16.34 -73.55 74.30
C PRO A 91 15.28 -72.80 75.14
N ILE A 92 14.58 -73.52 76.02
CA ILE A 92 13.61 -72.99 76.98
C ILE A 92 14.05 -73.45 78.36
N GLU A 93 14.28 -72.51 79.28
CA GLU A 93 14.70 -72.74 80.67
C GLU A 93 13.54 -73.29 81.53
N ARG A 94 13.03 -74.47 81.16
CA ARG A 94 12.05 -75.25 81.92
C ARG A 94 12.32 -76.73 81.72
N ASP A 95 12.26 -77.48 82.82
CA ASP A 95 12.44 -78.94 82.81
C ASP A 95 11.24 -79.66 82.19
N GLU A 96 10.07 -79.03 82.19
CA GLU A 96 8.88 -79.52 81.50
C GLU A 96 8.36 -78.51 80.48
N ILE A 97 8.16 -78.98 79.24
CA ILE A 97 7.62 -78.20 78.13
C ILE A 97 6.24 -78.74 77.78
N ILE A 98 5.24 -77.87 77.84
CA ILE A 98 3.86 -78.21 77.51
C ILE A 98 3.53 -77.62 76.13
N LEU A 99 3.32 -78.48 75.14
CA LEU A 99 2.88 -78.09 73.80
C LEU A 99 1.45 -78.58 73.57
N ARG A 100 0.53 -77.65 73.42
CA ARG A 100 -0.89 -77.90 73.13
C ARG A 100 -1.24 -77.37 71.74
N ARG A 101 -1.87 -78.22 70.91
CA ARG A 101 -2.52 -77.78 69.67
C ARG A 101 -4.03 -77.85 69.87
N ALA A 102 -4.69 -76.69 69.79
CA ALA A 102 -6.14 -76.57 69.92
C ALA A 102 -6.76 -76.35 68.54
N ILE A 103 -7.76 -77.17 68.22
CA ILE A 103 -8.48 -77.15 66.94
C ILE A 103 -9.98 -76.98 67.18
N GLY A 104 -10.57 -76.08 66.41
CA GLY A 104 -12.02 -75.92 66.28
C GLY A 104 -12.38 -75.69 64.83
N THR A 105 -13.68 -75.57 64.53
CA THR A 105 -14.16 -75.45 63.14
C THR A 105 -13.53 -74.28 62.36
N LYS A 106 -13.19 -73.18 63.06
CA LYS A 106 -12.60 -71.96 62.46
C LYS A 106 -11.21 -71.59 62.98
N LYS A 107 -10.72 -72.24 64.05
CA LYS A 107 -9.47 -71.85 64.74
C LYS A 107 -8.53 -73.05 64.85
N ASP A 108 -7.27 -72.86 64.48
CA ASP A 108 -6.16 -73.81 64.71
C ASP A 108 -5.02 -73.01 65.35
N GLN A 109 -4.70 -73.32 66.61
CA GLN A 109 -3.76 -72.55 67.41
C GLN A 109 -2.80 -73.47 68.16
N TYR A 110 -1.51 -73.10 68.13
CA TYR A 110 -0.50 -73.71 68.97
C TYR A 110 -0.31 -72.87 70.23
N ILE A 111 -0.25 -73.55 71.37
CA ILE A 111 -0.08 -72.99 72.69
C ILE A 111 1.12 -73.68 73.33
N LEU A 112 2.18 -72.93 73.56
CA LEU A 112 3.40 -73.38 74.21
C LEU A 112 3.44 -72.80 75.62
N ASN A 113 3.52 -73.64 76.65
CA ASN A 113 3.57 -73.24 78.05
C ASN A 113 2.49 -72.21 78.44
N LYS A 114 1.24 -72.46 78.00
CA LYS A 114 0.06 -71.60 78.18
C LYS A 114 0.05 -70.27 77.40
N LYS A 115 1.05 -70.01 76.55
CA LYS A 115 1.07 -68.84 75.64
C LYS A 115 0.77 -69.26 74.20
N THR A 116 -0.15 -68.56 73.55
CA THR A 116 -0.41 -68.77 72.11
C THR A 116 0.76 -68.25 71.29
N VAL A 117 1.30 -69.08 70.42
CA VAL A 117 2.49 -68.79 69.62
C VAL A 117 2.20 -68.97 68.12
N PRO A 118 2.80 -68.14 67.24
CA PRO A 118 2.69 -68.32 65.80
C PRO A 118 3.24 -69.68 65.37
N ARG A 119 2.63 -70.27 64.34
CA ARG A 119 3.03 -71.57 63.79
C ARG A 119 4.52 -71.64 63.41
N ALA A 120 5.04 -70.58 62.78
CA ALA A 120 6.43 -70.54 62.33
C ALA A 120 7.43 -70.71 63.49
N GLU A 121 7.11 -70.11 64.64
CA GLU A 121 7.94 -70.18 65.84
C GLU A 121 7.95 -71.59 66.45
N VAL A 122 6.80 -72.26 66.52
CA VAL A 122 6.70 -73.66 66.98
C VAL A 122 7.44 -74.62 66.06
N ILE A 123 7.35 -74.41 64.75
CA ILE A 123 8.07 -75.23 63.77
C ILE A 123 9.57 -75.05 63.93
N ASN A 124 10.06 -73.81 64.01
CA ASN A 124 11.49 -73.54 64.24
C ASN A 124 11.97 -74.13 65.57
N LEU A 125 11.13 -74.08 66.62
CA LEU A 125 11.42 -74.68 67.92
C LEU A 125 11.55 -76.21 67.81
N LEU A 126 10.59 -76.87 67.16
CA LEU A 126 10.61 -78.32 66.93
C LEU A 126 11.82 -78.73 66.07
N GLU A 127 12.17 -77.93 65.06
CA GLU A 127 13.34 -78.13 64.21
C GLU A 127 14.64 -78.00 65.00
N SER A 128 14.75 -77.00 65.88
CA SER A 128 15.89 -76.87 66.81
C SER A 128 16.03 -78.05 67.77
N ALA A 129 14.91 -78.67 68.15
CA ALA A 129 14.87 -79.86 69.00
C ALA A 129 15.19 -81.16 68.23
N GLY A 130 15.36 -81.09 66.91
CA GLY A 130 15.65 -82.24 66.05
C GLY A 130 14.41 -82.94 65.46
N PHE A 131 13.23 -82.35 65.55
CA PHE A 131 12.07 -82.79 64.79
C PHE A 131 12.02 -82.04 63.45
N SER A 132 12.43 -82.70 62.36
CA SER A 132 12.36 -82.07 61.04
C SER A 132 10.91 -81.80 60.61
N ARG A 133 10.69 -80.61 60.03
CA ARG A 133 9.41 -80.18 59.43
C ARG A 133 8.98 -81.04 58.25
N SER A 134 9.92 -81.47 57.42
CA SER A 134 9.60 -82.11 56.13
C SER A 134 9.62 -83.65 56.20
N ASN A 135 10.02 -84.23 57.34
CA ASN A 135 10.33 -85.66 57.40
C ASN A 135 10.09 -86.30 58.77
N PRO A 136 8.91 -86.90 58.98
CA PRO A 136 8.55 -87.57 60.23
C PRO A 136 9.13 -88.99 60.27
N TYR A 137 10.45 -89.16 60.20
CA TYR A 137 11.10 -90.48 60.35
C TYR A 137 10.81 -91.16 61.69
N TYR A 138 10.48 -90.35 62.69
CA TYR A 138 10.07 -90.76 64.01
C TYR A 138 8.60 -91.25 64.09
N ILE A 139 7.82 -91.19 62.99
CA ILE A 139 6.43 -91.69 62.91
C ILE A 139 6.26 -92.55 61.65
N VAL A 140 6.28 -93.87 61.83
CA VAL A 140 6.10 -94.82 60.72
C VAL A 140 4.62 -95.20 60.59
N LYS A 141 3.96 -94.70 59.55
CA LYS A 141 2.59 -95.11 59.18
C LYS A 141 2.58 -96.50 58.52
N GLN A 142 1.45 -97.19 58.64
CA GLN A 142 1.19 -98.40 57.88
C GLN A 142 1.39 -98.14 56.38
N GLY A 143 2.21 -98.98 55.70
CA GLY A 143 2.52 -98.84 54.27
C GLY A 143 3.68 -97.90 53.91
N ARG A 144 4.18 -97.08 54.84
CA ARG A 144 5.29 -96.12 54.58
C ARG A 144 6.62 -96.82 54.27
N ILE A 145 6.85 -97.99 54.87
CA ILE A 145 8.07 -98.79 54.68
C ILE A 145 8.23 -99.18 53.19
N ASN A 146 7.16 -99.64 52.55
CA ASN A 146 7.18 -100.01 51.12
C ASN A 146 7.42 -98.79 50.21
N GLN A 147 6.90 -97.62 50.58
CA GLN A 147 7.12 -96.38 49.82
C GLN A 147 8.58 -95.94 49.84
N ILE A 148 9.26 -96.06 50.98
CA ILE A 148 10.69 -95.72 51.07
C ILE A 148 11.52 -96.73 50.27
N ALA A 149 11.16 -98.01 50.31
CA ALA A 149 11.83 -99.07 49.55
C ALA A 149 11.70 -98.87 48.03
N THR A 150 10.58 -98.33 47.53
CA THR A 150 10.32 -98.11 46.09
C THR A 150 10.60 -96.68 45.60
N ALA A 151 11.01 -95.76 46.47
CA ALA A 151 11.27 -94.37 46.09
C ALA A 151 12.49 -94.20 45.16
N PRO A 152 12.47 -93.24 44.23
CA PRO A 152 13.61 -92.94 43.35
C PRO A 152 14.80 -92.38 44.13
N ASP A 153 16.01 -92.61 43.61
CA ASP A 153 17.26 -92.22 44.29
C ASP A 153 17.38 -90.71 44.53
N SER A 154 16.80 -89.86 43.67
CA SER A 154 16.74 -88.42 43.90
C SER A 154 15.92 -88.04 45.13
N PHE A 155 14.85 -88.79 45.43
CA PHE A 155 14.07 -88.61 46.65
C PHE A 155 14.86 -89.12 47.87
N ARG A 156 15.56 -90.26 47.75
CA ARG A 156 16.46 -90.76 48.80
C ARG A 156 17.66 -89.85 49.06
N LEU A 157 18.16 -89.14 48.05
CA LEU A 157 19.22 -88.16 48.19
C LEU A 157 18.73 -86.91 48.91
N LYS A 158 17.58 -86.35 48.49
CA LYS A 158 16.95 -85.21 49.19
C LYS A 158 16.69 -85.53 50.66
N LEU A 159 16.28 -86.76 50.90
CA LEU A 159 16.07 -87.30 52.23
C LEU A 159 17.37 -87.39 53.04
N LEU A 160 18.46 -87.87 52.43
CA LEU A 160 19.77 -87.94 53.07
C LEU A 160 20.34 -86.54 53.35
N GLN A 161 20.16 -85.59 52.43
CA GLN A 161 20.51 -84.18 52.63
C GLN A 161 19.72 -83.53 53.78
N GLU A 162 18.46 -83.92 53.96
CA GLU A 162 17.65 -83.48 55.08
C GLU A 162 18.12 -84.08 56.41
N VAL A 163 18.45 -85.38 56.44
CA VAL A 163 19.04 -86.01 57.63
C VAL A 163 20.40 -85.40 57.97
N ALA A 164 21.19 -85.03 56.96
CA ALA A 164 22.45 -84.31 57.12
C ALA A 164 22.24 -82.82 57.52
N GLY A 165 21.01 -82.31 57.47
CA GLY A 165 20.70 -80.92 57.81
C GLY A 165 21.20 -79.86 56.80
N THR A 166 21.69 -80.27 55.62
CA THR A 166 22.33 -79.34 54.65
C THR A 166 21.31 -78.54 53.84
N ARG A 167 20.05 -78.97 53.81
CA ARG A 167 19.00 -78.34 52.99
C ARG A 167 18.70 -76.88 53.37
N VAL A 168 18.68 -76.55 54.65
CA VAL A 168 18.42 -75.17 55.13
C VAL A 168 19.54 -74.22 54.66
N TYR A 169 20.77 -74.72 54.60
CA TYR A 169 21.92 -73.95 54.11
C TYR A 169 21.79 -73.68 52.60
N ASP A 170 21.48 -74.70 51.80
CA ASP A 170 21.34 -74.54 50.35
C ASP A 170 20.18 -73.61 49.97
N GLU A 171 19.02 -73.74 50.62
CA GLU A 171 17.87 -72.83 50.41
C GLU A 171 18.25 -71.37 50.74
N ARG A 172 18.90 -71.11 51.88
CA ARG A 172 19.34 -69.75 52.25
C ARG A 172 20.42 -69.20 51.33
N LYS A 173 21.30 -70.06 50.82
CA LYS A 173 22.36 -69.68 49.88
C LYS A 173 21.75 -69.23 48.55
N GLU A 174 20.81 -69.99 48.00
CA GLU A 174 20.10 -69.62 46.76
C GLU A 174 19.31 -68.31 46.92
N GLU A 175 18.59 -68.14 48.03
CA GLU A 175 17.90 -66.88 48.34
C GLU A 175 18.86 -65.70 48.42
N SER A 176 20.03 -65.88 49.06
CA SER A 176 21.05 -64.84 49.18
C SER A 176 21.64 -64.45 47.82
N TYR A 177 21.89 -65.42 46.93
CA TYR A 177 22.34 -65.14 45.56
C TYR A 177 21.31 -64.36 44.75
N ALA A 178 20.02 -64.66 44.91
CA ALA A 178 18.95 -63.92 44.25
C ALA A 178 18.91 -62.45 44.73
N ILE A 179 19.07 -62.22 46.04
CA ILE A 179 19.13 -60.86 46.61
C ILE A 179 20.37 -60.11 46.10
N LEU A 180 21.53 -60.77 46.05
CA LEU A 180 22.77 -60.16 45.59
C LEU A 180 22.68 -59.74 44.11
N LYS A 181 22.09 -60.60 43.27
CA LYS A 181 21.85 -60.28 41.86
C LYS A 181 20.89 -59.11 41.67
N ASP A 182 19.84 -59.00 42.50
CA ASP A 182 18.94 -57.85 42.48
C ASP A 182 19.64 -56.56 42.92
N ALA A 183 20.53 -56.65 43.92
CA ALA A 183 21.34 -55.51 44.37
C ALA A 183 22.31 -55.03 43.27
N GLU A 184 23.00 -55.94 42.57
CA GLU A 184 23.88 -55.60 41.45
C GLU A 184 23.10 -54.87 40.33
N ASN A 185 21.91 -55.36 39.98
CA ASN A 185 21.06 -54.69 38.99
C ASN A 185 20.61 -53.29 39.43
N LYS A 186 20.39 -53.08 40.74
CA LYS A 186 20.06 -51.76 41.29
C LYS A 186 21.25 -50.82 41.21
N VAL A 187 22.47 -51.29 41.49
CA VAL A 187 23.69 -50.48 41.36
C VAL A 187 23.88 -50.01 39.92
N LEU A 188 23.75 -50.92 38.93
CA LEU A 188 23.86 -50.55 37.52
C LEU A 188 22.85 -49.47 37.11
N LYS A 189 21.61 -49.55 37.59
CA LYS A 189 20.60 -48.51 37.35
C LYS A 189 20.94 -47.18 38.01
N ILE A 190 21.54 -47.20 39.20
CA ILE A 190 21.98 -45.99 39.90
C ILE A 190 23.12 -45.33 39.12
N GLU A 191 24.07 -46.10 38.59
CA GLU A 191 25.17 -45.59 37.77
C GLU A 191 24.68 -44.96 36.46
N GLU A 192 23.71 -45.59 35.78
CA GLU A 192 23.06 -45.02 34.59
C GLU A 192 22.33 -43.70 34.90
N PHE A 193 21.64 -43.65 36.04
CA PHE A 193 20.94 -42.44 36.49
C PHE A 193 21.93 -41.32 36.86
N LEU A 194 23.04 -41.66 37.49
CA LEU A 194 24.13 -40.72 37.78
C LEU A 194 24.69 -40.09 36.51
N ARG A 195 24.94 -40.89 35.47
CA ARG A 195 25.41 -40.36 34.18
C ARG A 195 24.42 -39.37 33.56
N THR A 196 23.12 -39.67 33.69
CA THR A 196 22.06 -38.76 33.22
C THR A 196 22.05 -37.44 34.01
N ILE A 197 22.31 -37.49 35.31
CA ILE A 197 22.44 -36.28 36.15
C ILE A 197 23.67 -35.48 35.75
N GLU A 198 24.80 -36.12 35.47
CA GLU A 198 26.03 -35.45 35.02
C GLU A 198 25.82 -34.73 33.68
N GLU A 199 25.20 -35.40 32.70
CA GLU A 199 24.81 -34.76 31.43
C GLU A 199 23.90 -33.56 31.67
N ARG A 200 22.93 -33.68 32.59
CA ARG A 200 22.05 -32.56 32.95
C ARG A 200 22.81 -31.41 33.59
N LEU A 201 23.79 -31.71 34.44
CA LEU A 201 24.61 -30.71 35.12
C LEU A 201 25.48 -29.94 34.12
N ASP A 202 25.99 -30.60 33.09
CA ASP A 202 26.72 -29.95 31.99
C ASP A 202 25.81 -29.04 31.16
N THR A 203 24.59 -29.48 30.81
CA THR A 203 23.63 -28.59 30.13
C THR A 203 23.31 -27.35 30.97
N LEU A 204 23.15 -27.53 32.29
CA LEU A 204 22.84 -26.43 33.21
C LEU A 204 24.03 -25.47 33.36
N LYS A 205 25.27 -25.98 33.26
CA LYS A 205 26.48 -25.15 33.22
C LYS A 205 26.54 -24.30 31.95
N GLN A 206 26.18 -24.86 30.79
CA GLN A 206 26.07 -24.11 29.54
C GLN A 206 24.97 -23.04 29.61
N GLU A 207 23.78 -23.39 30.10
CA GLU A 207 22.69 -22.44 30.34
C GLU A 207 23.11 -21.31 31.29
N ARG A 208 23.91 -21.61 32.31
CA ARG A 208 24.47 -20.60 33.23
C ARG A 208 25.43 -19.65 32.50
N GLU A 209 26.30 -20.17 31.66
CA GLU A 209 27.24 -19.34 30.88
C GLU A 209 26.49 -18.44 29.90
N GLU A 210 25.49 -18.97 29.19
CA GLU A 210 24.61 -18.19 28.32
C GLU A 210 23.85 -17.11 29.11
N LEU A 211 23.35 -17.44 30.31
CA LEU A 211 22.68 -16.46 31.18
C LEU A 211 23.63 -15.34 31.64
N ILE A 212 24.89 -15.66 31.93
CA ILE A 212 25.91 -14.67 32.29
C ILE A 212 26.18 -13.73 31.11
N GLU A 213 26.30 -14.25 29.89
CA GLU A 213 26.44 -13.43 28.68
C GLU A 213 25.21 -12.56 28.44
N TYR A 214 24.01 -13.14 28.56
CA TYR A 214 22.76 -12.40 28.50
C TYR A 214 22.72 -11.27 29.54
N GLN A 215 23.09 -11.53 30.79
CA GLN A 215 23.13 -10.50 31.84
C GLN A 215 24.15 -9.39 31.54
N LYS A 216 25.29 -9.73 30.93
CA LYS A 216 26.27 -8.73 30.47
C LYS A 216 25.65 -7.82 29.40
N TRP A 217 24.98 -8.40 28.41
CA TRP A 217 24.31 -7.64 27.36
C TRP A 217 23.09 -6.86 27.87
N ASP A 218 22.31 -7.41 28.79
CA ASP A 218 21.19 -6.72 29.44
C ASP A 218 21.68 -5.53 30.28
N LYS A 219 22.78 -5.69 31.02
CA LYS A 219 23.43 -4.56 31.70
C LYS A 219 23.87 -3.48 30.71
N LEU A 220 24.52 -3.87 29.61
CA LEU A 220 24.92 -2.92 28.57
C LEU A 220 23.70 -2.20 27.96
N ARG A 221 22.63 -2.94 27.68
CA ARG A 221 21.36 -2.40 27.18
C ARG A 221 20.78 -1.39 28.15
N ARG A 222 20.72 -1.71 29.45
CA ARG A 222 20.25 -0.80 30.51
C ARG A 222 21.14 0.44 30.63
N CYS A 223 22.45 0.32 30.46
CA CYS A 223 23.34 1.48 30.43
C CYS A 223 23.04 2.38 29.22
N VAL A 224 22.83 1.81 28.03
CA VAL A 224 22.46 2.59 26.83
C VAL A 224 21.08 3.22 27.00
N GLU A 225 20.12 2.49 27.54
CA GLU A 225 18.77 2.98 27.84
C GLU A 225 18.82 4.14 28.84
N TYR A 226 19.63 4.03 29.90
CA TYR A 226 19.91 5.12 30.82
C TYR A 226 20.54 6.34 30.11
N CYS A 227 21.53 6.14 29.24
CA CYS A 227 22.13 7.23 28.47
C CYS A 227 21.11 7.93 27.55
N ILE A 228 20.17 7.19 26.97
CA ILE A 228 19.06 7.75 26.18
C ILE A 228 18.17 8.59 27.09
N PHE A 229 17.75 8.05 28.23
CA PHE A 229 16.94 8.80 29.19
C PHE A 229 17.65 10.04 29.74
N GLU A 230 18.96 9.98 29.99
CA GLU A 230 19.75 11.14 30.39
C GLU A 230 19.81 12.20 29.28
N ARG A 231 19.95 11.78 28.02
CA ARG A 231 19.90 12.69 26.87
C ARG A 231 18.53 13.33 26.73
N ASP A 232 17.46 12.55 26.84
CA ASP A 232 16.09 13.04 26.70
C ASP A 232 15.71 13.97 27.87
N LEU A 233 16.23 13.69 29.07
CA LEU A 233 16.14 14.59 30.22
C LEU A 233 16.85 15.92 29.93
N LYS A 234 18.11 15.88 29.45
CA LYS A 234 18.85 17.09 29.07
C LYS A 234 18.16 17.89 27.96
N GLU A 235 17.56 17.21 26.98
CA GLU A 235 16.78 17.88 25.94
C GLU A 235 15.53 18.55 26.51
N SER A 236 14.84 17.87 27.43
CA SER A 236 13.67 18.41 28.12
C SER A 236 14.04 19.61 29.00
N GLU A 237 15.16 19.55 29.73
CA GLU A 237 15.72 20.67 30.49
C GLU A 237 16.11 21.84 29.58
N ARG A 238 16.68 21.56 28.40
CA ARG A 238 16.99 22.61 27.42
C ARG A 238 15.72 23.28 26.92
N LYS A 239 14.70 22.50 26.56
CA LYS A 239 13.39 23.03 26.14
C LYS A 239 12.73 23.83 27.25
N LEU A 240 12.83 23.38 28.50
CA LEU A 240 12.30 24.10 29.65
C LEU A 240 13.01 25.45 29.82
N LYS A 241 14.35 25.49 29.73
CA LYS A 241 15.12 26.74 29.73
C LYS A 241 14.78 27.65 28.55
N GLU A 242 14.56 27.10 27.36
CA GLU A 242 14.12 27.87 26.18
C GLU A 242 12.73 28.47 26.41
N ILE A 243 11.80 27.73 27.04
CA ILE A 243 10.47 28.23 27.40
C ILE A 243 10.57 29.28 28.49
N ASP A 244 11.35 29.06 29.55
CA ASP A 244 11.56 30.04 30.62
C ASP A 244 12.17 31.34 30.08
N ALA A 245 13.15 31.25 29.16
CA ALA A 245 13.71 32.42 28.49
C ALA A 245 12.67 33.14 27.63
N ARG A 246 11.80 32.40 26.92
CA ARG A 246 10.68 33.00 26.18
C ARG A 246 9.67 33.65 27.11
N MET A 247 9.33 33.03 28.23
CA MET A 247 8.43 33.59 29.23
C MET A 247 9.01 34.87 29.84
N SER A 248 10.31 34.89 30.17
CA SER A 248 10.99 36.09 30.64
C SER A 248 10.99 37.21 29.59
N ASN A 249 11.24 36.86 28.32
CA ASN A 249 11.18 37.83 27.23
C ASN A 249 9.76 38.36 27.03
N PHE A 250 8.73 37.51 27.08
CA PHE A 250 7.33 37.92 27.01
C PHE A 250 6.92 38.77 28.22
N ASP A 251 7.41 38.47 29.43
CA ASP A 251 7.17 39.28 30.62
C ASP A 251 7.83 40.67 30.51
N GLU A 252 9.06 40.74 29.98
CA GLU A 252 9.73 42.02 29.71
C GLU A 252 9.03 42.80 28.60
N GLU A 253 8.62 42.13 27.52
CA GLU A 253 7.90 42.72 26.40
C GLU A 253 6.51 43.19 26.85
N GLN A 254 5.81 42.41 27.66
CA GLN A 254 4.54 42.79 28.28
C GLN A 254 4.71 43.98 29.22
N LYS A 255 5.77 44.03 30.03
CA LYS A 255 6.07 45.20 30.88
C LYS A 255 6.39 46.44 30.04
N LYS A 256 7.16 46.30 28.96
CA LYS A 256 7.45 47.39 28.02
C LYS A 256 6.18 47.87 27.33
N LEU A 257 5.40 46.99 26.73
CA LEU A 257 4.11 47.29 26.11
C LEU A 257 3.13 47.91 27.11
N THR A 258 3.06 47.44 28.35
CA THR A 258 2.19 48.03 29.38
C THR A 258 2.65 49.44 29.76
N SER A 259 3.96 49.68 29.84
CA SER A 259 4.53 51.02 30.07
C SER A 259 4.30 51.94 28.88
N GLU A 260 4.46 51.44 27.65
CA GLU A 260 4.23 52.17 26.40
C GLU A 260 2.74 52.50 26.23
N VAL A 261 1.83 51.57 26.52
CA VAL A 261 0.38 51.81 26.52
C VAL A 261 0.00 52.82 27.59
N LYS A 262 0.65 52.79 28.77
CA LYS A 262 0.39 53.77 29.83
C LYS A 262 0.89 55.17 29.43
N GLN A 263 2.10 55.28 28.87
CA GLN A 263 2.64 56.54 28.36
C GLN A 263 1.83 57.08 27.17
N ALA A 264 1.51 56.23 26.20
CA ALA A 264 0.65 56.57 25.07
C ALA A 264 -0.75 56.99 25.55
N GLY A 265 -1.30 56.34 26.58
CA GLY A 265 -2.58 56.72 27.19
C GLY A 265 -2.56 58.09 27.87
N GLU A 266 -1.46 58.45 28.53
CA GLU A 266 -1.28 59.79 29.13
C GLU A 266 -1.04 60.86 28.06
N GLN A 267 -0.25 60.55 27.03
CA GLN A 267 0.01 61.42 25.89
C GLN A 267 -1.25 61.63 25.03
N ALA A 268 -2.07 60.58 24.83
CA ALA A 268 -3.39 60.66 24.21
C ALA A 268 -4.33 61.58 24.99
N LYS A 269 -4.35 61.50 26.33
CA LYS A 269 -5.20 62.39 27.14
C LYS A 269 -4.77 63.85 27.03
N ALA A 270 -3.47 64.12 27.00
CA ALA A 270 -2.94 65.47 26.81
C ALA A 270 -3.23 66.01 25.39
N ALA A 271 -3.00 65.19 24.36
CA ALA A 271 -3.30 65.50 22.96
C ALA A 271 -4.80 65.71 22.73
N ALA A 272 -5.68 64.93 23.38
CA ALA A 272 -7.13 65.11 23.30
C ALA A 272 -7.59 66.45 23.88
N LYS A 273 -6.96 66.91 24.97
CA LYS A 273 -7.26 68.21 25.57
C LYS A 273 -6.81 69.37 24.67
N LYS A 274 -5.62 69.25 24.05
CA LYS A 274 -5.14 70.21 23.04
C LYS A 274 -6.02 70.22 21.78
N LEU A 275 -6.43 69.05 21.31
CA LEU A 275 -7.32 68.89 20.16
C LEU A 275 -8.67 69.54 20.41
N LYS A 276 -9.24 69.42 21.62
CA LYS A 276 -10.52 70.04 21.95
C LYS A 276 -10.44 71.57 21.91
N ALA A 277 -9.33 72.16 22.38
CA ALA A 277 -9.10 73.60 22.29
C ALA A 277 -8.88 74.06 20.84
N ALA A 278 -8.06 73.34 20.07
CA ALA A 278 -7.80 73.66 18.67
C ALA A 278 -9.03 73.46 17.77
N LYS A 279 -9.91 72.49 18.08
CA LYS A 279 -11.20 72.30 17.37
C LYS A 279 -12.15 73.48 17.54
N ALA A 280 -12.20 74.08 18.73
CA ALA A 280 -13.02 75.27 18.97
C ALA A 280 -12.51 76.47 18.16
N GLU A 281 -11.18 76.68 18.17
CA GLU A 281 -10.52 77.77 17.43
C GLU A 281 -10.64 77.59 15.90
N VAL A 282 -10.61 76.34 15.40
CA VAL A 282 -10.87 76.05 13.99
C VAL A 282 -12.33 76.25 13.60
N GLN A 283 -13.28 75.86 14.46
CA GLN A 283 -14.70 76.00 14.13
C GLN A 283 -15.08 77.46 13.95
N GLU A 284 -14.62 78.34 14.84
CA GLU A 284 -14.86 79.78 14.76
C GLU A 284 -14.24 80.40 13.50
N ALA A 285 -12.99 80.04 13.16
CA ALA A 285 -12.34 80.51 11.94
C ALA A 285 -12.95 79.90 10.65
N LYS A 286 -13.47 78.67 10.72
CA LYS A 286 -14.17 78.01 9.61
C LYS A 286 -15.51 78.61 9.34
N ASP A 287 -16.28 78.96 10.35
CA ASP A 287 -17.62 79.51 10.17
C ASP A 287 -17.52 80.88 9.46
N GLU A 288 -16.53 81.73 9.83
CA GLU A 288 -16.23 82.97 9.09
C GLU A 288 -15.72 82.72 7.66
N LYS A 289 -14.89 81.68 7.47
CA LYS A 289 -14.40 81.32 6.13
C LYS A 289 -15.51 80.74 5.26
N ASP A 290 -16.38 79.88 5.77
CA ASP A 290 -17.41 79.21 4.98
C ASP A 290 -18.49 80.18 4.52
N THR A 291 -18.77 81.25 5.27
CA THR A 291 -19.60 82.35 4.78
C THR A 291 -18.99 83.06 3.56
N ILE A 292 -17.68 83.32 3.55
CA ILE A 292 -17.01 84.00 2.42
C ILE A 292 -16.66 83.01 1.29
N ASN A 293 -16.41 81.75 1.61
CA ASN A 293 -16.08 80.69 0.67
C ASN A 293 -17.32 80.16 -0.07
N THR A 294 -18.50 80.16 0.55
CA THR A 294 -19.76 79.87 -0.18
C THR A 294 -20.03 80.94 -1.23
N GLU A 295 -19.82 82.20 -0.89
CA GLU A 295 -19.94 83.33 -1.82
C GLU A 295 -18.89 83.27 -2.94
N ASN A 296 -17.63 82.94 -2.62
CA ASN A 296 -16.57 82.79 -3.63
C ASN A 296 -16.67 81.49 -4.45
N GLN A 297 -17.18 80.38 -3.89
CA GLN A 297 -17.37 79.13 -4.66
C GLN A 297 -18.52 79.23 -5.65
N GLN A 298 -19.57 79.98 -5.34
CA GLN A 298 -20.62 80.28 -6.30
C GLN A 298 -20.03 81.04 -7.49
N LEU A 299 -19.24 82.08 -7.23
CA LEU A 299 -18.60 82.88 -8.29
C LEU A 299 -17.48 82.13 -9.03
N VAL A 300 -16.65 81.32 -8.36
CA VAL A 300 -15.59 80.53 -9.00
C VAL A 300 -16.15 79.38 -9.85
N LYS A 301 -17.23 78.72 -9.44
CA LYS A 301 -17.89 77.70 -10.28
C LYS A 301 -18.47 78.33 -11.55
N GLU A 302 -19.05 79.50 -11.41
CA GLU A 302 -19.63 80.24 -12.52
C GLU A 302 -18.54 80.75 -13.48
N LYS A 303 -17.43 81.30 -12.94
CA LYS A 303 -16.27 81.70 -13.74
C LYS A 303 -15.56 80.52 -14.40
N ALA A 304 -15.20 79.48 -13.66
CA ALA A 304 -14.43 78.36 -14.21
C ALA A 304 -15.23 77.59 -15.27
N ARG A 305 -16.54 77.44 -15.07
CA ARG A 305 -17.43 76.88 -16.10
C ARG A 305 -17.39 77.73 -17.36
N LEU A 306 -17.49 79.05 -17.24
CA LEU A 306 -17.44 79.95 -18.39
C LEU A 306 -16.04 80.02 -19.02
N ASP A 307 -14.96 80.09 -18.24
CA ASP A 307 -13.57 80.16 -18.72
C ASP A 307 -13.18 78.92 -19.50
N TYR A 308 -13.56 77.74 -19.00
CA TYR A 308 -13.25 76.47 -19.65
C TYR A 308 -14.04 76.32 -20.94
N ILE A 309 -15.33 76.66 -20.91
CA ILE A 309 -16.18 76.66 -22.09
C ILE A 309 -15.66 77.66 -23.13
N ILE A 310 -15.20 78.84 -22.72
CA ILE A 310 -14.65 79.85 -23.63
C ILE A 310 -13.30 79.43 -24.20
N LYS A 311 -12.43 78.86 -23.38
CA LYS A 311 -11.06 78.57 -23.79
C LYS A 311 -11.03 77.34 -24.69
N ASP A 312 -11.69 76.25 -24.32
CA ASP A 312 -11.83 75.07 -25.18
C ASP A 312 -12.55 75.44 -26.47
N LEU A 313 -13.72 76.09 -26.38
CA LEU A 313 -14.45 76.43 -27.60
C LEU A 313 -13.77 77.52 -28.44
N SER A 314 -12.83 78.30 -27.91
CA SER A 314 -12.10 79.29 -28.70
C SER A 314 -10.91 78.69 -29.41
N ASP A 315 -10.12 77.93 -28.66
CA ASP A 315 -8.87 77.38 -29.15
C ASP A 315 -9.14 76.20 -30.10
N GLU A 316 -10.16 75.38 -29.80
CA GLU A 316 -10.62 74.34 -30.72
C GLU A 316 -11.24 74.94 -31.96
N VAL A 317 -12.15 75.92 -31.85
CA VAL A 317 -12.78 76.52 -33.03
C VAL A 317 -11.78 77.24 -33.93
N GLN A 318 -10.87 78.06 -33.39
CA GLN A 318 -9.92 78.79 -34.24
C GLN A 318 -8.83 77.88 -34.81
N GLY A 319 -8.42 76.84 -34.07
CA GLY A 319 -7.47 75.83 -34.53
C GLY A 319 -8.07 74.93 -35.59
N ASP A 320 -9.26 74.42 -35.35
CA ASP A 320 -9.93 73.44 -36.20
C ASP A 320 -10.49 74.05 -37.48
N ASP A 321 -11.08 75.24 -37.45
CA ASP A 321 -11.69 75.87 -38.63
C ASP A 321 -10.64 76.27 -39.68
N LYS A 322 -9.48 76.77 -39.21
CA LYS A 322 -8.36 77.12 -40.10
C LYS A 322 -7.59 75.90 -40.56
N SER A 323 -7.47 74.86 -39.73
CA SER A 323 -6.74 73.64 -40.09
C SER A 323 -7.56 72.75 -41.02
N LYS A 324 -8.86 72.59 -40.76
CA LYS A 324 -9.77 71.81 -41.60
C LYS A 324 -9.97 72.43 -42.98
N SER A 325 -10.27 73.74 -43.05
CA SER A 325 -10.50 74.41 -44.34
C SER A 325 -9.24 74.42 -45.23
N ARG A 326 -8.06 74.64 -44.62
CA ARG A 326 -6.78 74.56 -45.36
C ARG A 326 -6.48 73.14 -45.81
N ALA A 327 -6.62 72.16 -44.91
CA ALA A 327 -6.32 70.77 -45.24
C ALA A 327 -7.30 70.21 -46.29
N GLU A 328 -8.60 70.54 -46.27
CA GLU A 328 -9.59 70.08 -47.27
C GLU A 328 -9.32 70.65 -48.67
N GLN A 329 -8.98 71.94 -48.76
CA GLN A 329 -8.64 72.58 -50.04
C GLN A 329 -7.31 72.08 -50.58
N GLU A 330 -6.32 71.88 -49.71
CA GLU A 330 -5.02 71.36 -50.08
C GLU A 330 -5.11 69.89 -50.50
N LEU A 331 -5.92 69.08 -49.81
CA LEU A 331 -6.18 67.68 -50.16
C LEU A 331 -6.84 67.56 -51.53
N LYS A 332 -7.95 68.29 -51.79
CA LYS A 332 -8.65 68.23 -53.09
C LYS A 332 -7.72 68.59 -54.24
N ARG A 333 -6.94 69.68 -54.09
CA ARG A 333 -5.95 70.08 -55.10
C ARG A 333 -4.88 69.02 -55.29
N LEU A 334 -4.39 68.41 -54.21
CA LEU A 334 -3.40 67.33 -54.30
C LEU A 334 -3.96 66.09 -55.01
N THR A 335 -5.18 65.67 -54.70
CA THR A 335 -5.79 64.48 -55.30
C THR A 335 -6.00 64.67 -56.82
N GLU A 336 -6.47 65.84 -57.24
CA GLU A 336 -6.58 66.19 -58.67
C GLU A 336 -5.21 66.21 -59.35
N THR A 337 -4.21 66.86 -58.72
CA THR A 337 -2.84 66.94 -59.23
C THR A 337 -2.19 65.56 -59.33
N ILE A 338 -2.39 64.66 -58.35
CA ILE A 338 -1.90 63.29 -58.39
C ILE A 338 -2.53 62.55 -59.56
N LYS A 339 -3.84 62.67 -59.76
CA LYS A 339 -4.55 61.97 -60.84
C LYS A 339 -4.09 62.44 -62.22
N GLU A 340 -3.92 63.75 -62.41
CA GLU A 340 -3.37 64.32 -63.64
C GLU A 340 -1.95 63.82 -63.91
N LYS A 341 -1.06 63.89 -62.91
CA LYS A 341 0.33 63.47 -63.05
C LYS A 341 0.51 61.96 -63.20
N GLN A 342 -0.40 61.16 -62.63
CA GLN A 342 -0.43 59.71 -62.82
C GLN A 342 -0.78 59.36 -64.26
N ASN A 343 -1.79 60.03 -64.84
CA ASN A 343 -2.18 59.83 -66.23
C ASN A 343 -1.06 60.28 -67.19
N GLU A 344 -0.41 61.42 -66.91
CA GLU A 344 0.78 61.85 -67.68
C GLU A 344 1.89 60.79 -67.66
N LEU A 345 2.12 60.14 -66.53
CA LEU A 345 3.14 59.09 -66.40
C LEU A 345 2.78 57.84 -67.20
N ASP A 346 1.52 57.41 -67.14
CA ASP A 346 1.06 56.19 -67.82
C ASP A 346 1.02 56.37 -69.35
N GLU A 347 0.82 57.59 -69.86
CA GLU A 347 1.02 57.90 -71.29
C GLU A 347 2.51 57.97 -71.69
N LEU A 348 3.40 58.35 -70.79
CA LEU A 348 4.82 58.56 -71.06
C LEU A 348 5.61 57.25 -71.11
N LYS A 349 5.26 56.26 -70.29
CA LYS A 349 5.91 54.93 -70.22
C LYS A 349 6.01 54.21 -71.58
N PRO A 350 4.91 54.01 -72.34
CA PRO A 350 5.01 53.33 -73.63
C PRO A 350 5.80 54.14 -74.67
N LYS A 351 5.77 55.49 -74.60
CA LYS A 351 6.57 56.36 -75.48
C LYS A 351 8.07 56.21 -75.20
N TYR A 352 8.47 56.09 -73.93
CA TYR A 352 9.86 55.81 -73.53
C TYR A 352 10.34 54.43 -74.01
N GLU A 353 9.54 53.37 -73.84
CA GLU A 353 9.91 52.02 -74.27
C GLU A 353 10.05 51.92 -75.80
N ALA A 354 9.17 52.57 -76.55
CA ALA A 354 9.24 52.63 -78.00
C ALA A 354 10.49 53.39 -78.51
N GLU A 355 10.84 54.53 -77.91
CA GLU A 355 12.04 55.28 -78.30
C GLU A 355 13.34 54.56 -77.87
N LYS A 356 13.32 53.81 -76.76
CA LYS A 356 14.45 52.96 -76.35
C LYS A 356 14.70 51.83 -77.35
N ALA A 357 13.64 51.14 -77.80
CA ALA A 357 13.76 50.10 -78.82
C ALA A 357 14.28 50.66 -80.16
N LYS A 358 13.83 51.86 -80.55
CA LYS A 358 14.33 52.57 -81.73
C LYS A 358 15.81 52.98 -81.60
N GLU A 359 16.25 53.44 -80.43
CA GLU A 359 17.65 53.77 -80.17
C GLU A 359 18.53 52.52 -80.28
N GLU A 360 18.13 51.40 -79.68
CA GLU A 360 18.89 50.15 -79.74
C GLU A 360 19.05 49.65 -81.19
N GLU A 361 17.98 49.72 -81.99
CA GLU A 361 18.05 49.35 -83.42
C GLU A 361 18.86 50.34 -84.25
N CYS A 362 18.70 51.66 -84.03
CA CYS A 362 19.52 52.67 -84.73
C CYS A 362 21.00 52.51 -84.37
N THR A 363 21.33 52.21 -83.11
CA THR A 363 22.72 52.01 -82.66
C THR A 363 23.32 50.77 -83.32
N ARG A 364 22.54 49.69 -83.43
CA ARG A 364 22.95 48.47 -84.14
C ARG A 364 23.24 48.74 -85.62
N GLN A 365 22.34 49.43 -86.32
CA GLN A 365 22.49 49.77 -87.74
C GLN A 365 23.66 50.73 -87.98
N LEU A 366 23.82 51.73 -87.11
CA LEU A 366 24.89 52.71 -87.18
C LEU A 366 26.25 52.05 -86.96
N GLY A 367 26.37 51.13 -86.01
CA GLY A 367 27.58 50.34 -85.80
C GLY A 367 27.97 49.51 -87.03
N LEU A 368 27.01 48.86 -87.69
CA LEU A 368 27.26 48.09 -88.92
C LEU A 368 27.71 48.98 -90.08
N LYS A 369 27.04 50.12 -90.28
CA LYS A 369 27.33 51.06 -91.37
C LYS A 369 28.65 51.81 -91.15
N GLU A 370 28.96 52.21 -89.92
CA GLU A 370 30.27 52.79 -89.57
C GLU A 370 31.41 51.80 -89.75
N GLN A 371 31.20 50.52 -89.43
CA GLN A 371 32.17 49.47 -89.67
C GLN A 371 32.41 49.30 -91.18
N LYS A 372 31.35 49.25 -91.98
CA LYS A 372 31.43 49.21 -93.46
C LYS A 372 32.16 50.44 -94.03
N ARG A 373 31.94 51.63 -93.46
CA ARG A 373 32.68 52.85 -93.82
C ARG A 373 34.17 52.75 -93.47
N LYS A 374 34.52 52.23 -92.28
CA LYS A 374 35.93 52.01 -91.91
C LYS A 374 36.62 51.03 -92.85
N GLU A 375 35.91 49.99 -93.30
CA GLU A 375 36.43 49.03 -94.29
C GLU A 375 36.75 49.71 -95.61
N LEU A 376 35.84 50.51 -96.16
CA LEU A 376 36.07 51.24 -97.41
C LEU A 376 37.18 52.31 -97.29
N TYR A 377 37.36 52.94 -96.12
CA TYR A 377 38.55 53.78 -95.86
C TYR A 377 39.84 52.97 -95.81
N ALA A 378 39.81 51.79 -95.17
CA ALA A 378 40.94 50.88 -95.19
C ALA A 378 41.27 50.43 -96.63
N LYS A 379 40.25 50.21 -97.47
CA LYS A 379 40.38 49.94 -98.92
C LYS A 379 41.14 51.05 -99.65
N GLN A 380 40.80 52.31 -99.39
CA GLN A 380 41.50 53.48 -99.93
C GLN A 380 43.00 53.49 -99.55
N GLY A 381 43.31 53.16 -98.29
CA GLY A 381 44.68 53.14 -97.78
C GLY A 381 45.56 52.05 -98.36
N ARG A 382 44.99 50.95 -98.90
CA ARG A 382 45.77 49.80 -99.38
C ARG A 382 46.67 50.11 -100.58
N GLY A 383 46.28 51.06 -101.43
CA GLY A 383 47.10 51.52 -102.55
C GLY A 383 48.40 52.23 -102.12
N SER A 384 48.46 52.68 -100.86
CA SER A 384 49.69 53.24 -100.24
C SER A 384 50.50 52.22 -99.43
N GLN A 385 49.88 51.11 -99.02
CA GLN A 385 50.46 50.10 -98.13
C GLN A 385 51.09 48.90 -98.86
N PHE A 386 50.62 48.58 -100.06
CA PHE A 386 51.08 47.42 -100.83
C PHE A 386 51.58 47.85 -102.21
N THR A 387 52.69 47.27 -102.64
CA THR A 387 53.34 47.60 -103.91
C THR A 387 52.76 46.83 -105.10
N SER A 388 52.08 45.70 -104.85
CA SER A 388 51.46 44.86 -105.87
C SER A 388 50.15 44.21 -105.42
N LYS A 389 49.34 43.79 -106.39
CA LYS A 389 48.08 43.04 -106.18
C LYS A 389 48.32 41.75 -105.38
N GLU A 390 49.42 41.04 -105.68
CA GLU A 390 49.75 39.74 -105.09
C GLU A 390 50.09 39.85 -103.60
N GLU A 391 50.77 40.94 -103.20
CA GLU A 391 51.15 41.20 -101.82
C GLU A 391 49.93 41.56 -100.96
N ARG A 392 49.02 42.37 -101.50
CA ARG A 392 47.71 42.67 -100.89
C ARG A 392 46.86 41.42 -100.76
N ASP A 393 46.72 40.62 -101.82
CA ASP A 393 45.84 39.44 -101.83
C ASP A 393 46.36 38.37 -100.85
N LYS A 394 47.68 38.19 -100.70
CA LYS A 394 48.26 37.33 -99.65
C LYS A 394 47.96 37.83 -98.23
N TRP A 395 48.04 39.14 -97.99
CA TRP A 395 47.70 39.73 -96.70
C TRP A 395 46.19 39.55 -96.39
N ILE A 396 45.30 39.87 -97.34
CA ILE A 396 43.85 39.68 -97.22
C ILE A 396 43.54 38.21 -96.92
N GLN A 397 44.19 37.26 -97.61
CA GLN A 397 44.01 35.82 -97.34
C GLN A 397 44.45 35.43 -95.91
N SER A 398 45.54 36.01 -95.39
CA SER A 398 45.99 35.76 -94.02
C SER A 398 45.05 36.35 -92.97
N GLU A 399 44.51 37.54 -93.23
CA GLU A 399 43.58 38.24 -92.35
C GLU A 399 42.21 37.55 -92.35
N LEU A 400 41.71 37.13 -93.52
CA LEU A 400 40.51 36.30 -93.64
C LEU A 400 40.67 34.96 -92.92
N LYS A 401 41.85 34.35 -92.92
CA LYS A 401 42.11 33.12 -92.17
C LYS A 401 42.05 33.35 -90.66
N SER A 402 42.65 34.44 -90.17
CA SER A 402 42.57 34.86 -88.76
C SER A 402 41.13 35.17 -88.34
N LEU A 403 40.42 35.95 -89.14
CA LEU A 403 39.05 36.38 -88.90
C LEU A 403 38.05 35.21 -88.95
N ASN A 404 38.20 34.28 -89.91
CA ASN A 404 37.39 33.05 -89.96
C ASN A 404 37.57 32.19 -88.71
N LYS A 405 38.79 32.10 -88.17
CA LYS A 405 39.05 31.41 -86.90
C LYS A 405 38.34 32.12 -85.74
N GLN A 406 38.44 33.44 -85.65
CA GLN A 406 37.78 34.22 -84.60
C GLN A 406 36.24 34.14 -84.68
N ILE A 407 35.67 34.16 -85.88
CA ILE A 407 34.23 33.97 -86.12
C ILE A 407 33.82 32.57 -85.69
N ALA A 408 34.59 31.53 -86.03
CA ALA A 408 34.31 30.16 -85.61
C ALA A 408 34.32 30.04 -84.07
N ASP A 409 35.35 30.56 -83.41
CA ASP A 409 35.47 30.56 -81.94
C ASP A 409 34.29 31.30 -81.27
N LYS A 410 33.85 32.43 -81.84
CA LYS A 410 32.69 33.19 -81.34
C LYS A 410 31.35 32.50 -81.64
N LYS A 411 31.20 31.82 -82.77
CA LYS A 411 30.02 30.99 -83.10
C LYS A 411 29.89 29.83 -82.11
N ASP A 412 30.99 29.16 -81.82
CA ASP A 412 31.03 28.09 -80.81
C ASP A 412 30.71 28.60 -79.41
N HIS A 413 31.22 29.78 -79.03
CA HIS A 413 30.88 30.40 -77.75
C HIS A 413 29.40 30.79 -77.65
N LYS A 414 28.82 31.37 -78.71
CA LYS A 414 27.38 31.67 -78.80
C LYS A 414 26.54 30.40 -78.68
N LYS A 415 26.93 29.31 -79.36
CA LYS A 415 26.24 28.01 -79.30
C LYS A 415 26.28 27.43 -77.89
N LYS A 416 27.45 27.41 -77.24
CA LYS A 416 27.60 26.95 -75.84
C LYS A 416 26.71 27.75 -74.88
N LEU A 417 26.68 29.08 -74.97
CA LEU A 417 25.81 29.90 -74.13
C LEU A 417 24.32 29.62 -74.38
N THR A 418 23.93 29.40 -75.63
CA THR A 418 22.54 29.10 -76.00
C THR A 418 22.11 27.75 -75.42
N ASP A 419 22.96 26.73 -75.57
CA ASP A 419 22.72 25.38 -75.03
C ASP A 419 22.64 25.40 -73.49
N ASP A 420 23.50 26.18 -72.82
CA ASP A 420 23.49 26.32 -71.36
C ASP A 420 22.21 27.01 -70.86
N ILE A 421 21.75 28.08 -71.52
CA ILE A 421 20.49 28.76 -71.19
C ILE A 421 19.30 27.80 -71.40
N GLN A 422 19.33 26.98 -72.46
CA GLN A 422 18.26 26.01 -72.72
C GLN A 422 18.23 24.88 -71.69
N ARG A 423 19.40 24.36 -71.27
CA ARG A 423 19.50 23.36 -70.19
C ARG A 423 19.00 23.92 -68.86
N ASP A 424 19.36 25.16 -68.53
CA ASP A 424 18.92 25.83 -67.30
C ASP A 424 17.40 26.02 -67.30
N LYS A 425 16.78 26.37 -68.44
CA LYS A 425 15.31 26.45 -68.58
C LYS A 425 14.61 25.11 -68.36
N VAL A 426 15.12 24.02 -68.94
CA VAL A 426 14.54 22.67 -68.73
C VAL A 426 14.67 22.25 -67.27
N LYS A 427 15.84 22.46 -66.66
CA LYS A 427 16.07 22.15 -65.24
C LYS A 427 15.14 22.94 -64.31
N LYS A 428 14.92 24.23 -64.61
CA LYS A 428 13.99 25.09 -63.87
C LYS A 428 12.59 24.47 -63.80
N VAL A 429 12.02 24.09 -64.94
CA VAL A 429 10.68 23.48 -65.03
C VAL A 429 10.61 22.17 -64.25
N THR A 430 11.64 21.30 -64.38
CA THR A 430 11.65 20.02 -63.64
C THR A 430 11.74 20.20 -62.12
N LEU A 431 12.49 21.19 -61.65
CA LEU A 431 12.59 21.52 -60.23
C LEU A 431 11.28 22.10 -59.69
N GLU A 432 10.62 22.98 -60.44
CA GLU A 432 9.31 23.53 -60.08
C GLU A 432 8.23 22.44 -59.95
N GLU A 433 8.18 21.48 -60.87
CA GLU A 433 7.27 20.34 -60.80
C GLU A 433 7.54 19.42 -59.60
N ASN A 434 8.82 19.14 -59.29
CA ASN A 434 9.20 18.31 -58.15
C ASN A 434 8.87 18.99 -56.81
N ILE A 435 9.14 20.29 -56.70
CA ILE A 435 8.77 21.11 -55.54
C ILE A 435 7.25 21.06 -55.35
N ALA A 436 6.45 21.20 -56.42
CA ALA A 436 4.99 21.14 -56.32
C ALA A 436 4.49 19.78 -55.83
N LYS A 437 5.00 18.66 -56.38
CA LYS A 437 4.63 17.30 -55.95
C LYS A 437 4.97 17.04 -54.48
N LYS A 438 6.20 17.35 -54.07
CA LYS A 438 6.66 17.18 -52.68
C LYS A 438 5.87 18.08 -51.70
N THR A 439 5.47 19.27 -52.13
CA THR A 439 4.65 20.18 -51.29
C THR A 439 3.28 19.56 -50.94
N VAL A 440 2.66 18.85 -51.89
CA VAL A 440 1.39 18.13 -51.64
C VAL A 440 1.60 16.97 -50.65
N GLU A 441 2.71 16.23 -50.77
CA GLU A 441 3.03 15.14 -49.84
C GLU A 441 3.33 15.63 -48.42
N ILE A 442 3.98 16.78 -48.27
CA ILE A 442 4.21 17.44 -46.97
C ILE A 442 2.88 17.75 -46.28
N GLU A 443 1.92 18.33 -47.00
CA GLU A 443 0.62 18.68 -46.41
C GLU A 443 -0.14 17.42 -45.98
N ARG A 444 -0.04 16.32 -46.74
CA ARG A 444 -0.60 15.02 -46.34
C ARG A 444 0.05 14.47 -45.07
N HIS A 445 1.38 14.51 -44.97
CA HIS A 445 2.10 14.05 -43.79
C HIS A 445 1.83 14.92 -42.56
N ARG A 446 1.65 16.24 -42.75
CA ARG A 446 1.24 17.17 -41.71
C ARG A 446 -0.13 16.80 -41.12
N GLN A 447 -1.12 16.56 -41.97
CA GLN A 447 -2.46 16.14 -41.52
C GLN A 447 -2.42 14.82 -40.74
N LEU A 448 -1.59 13.85 -41.16
CA LEU A 448 -1.40 12.60 -40.43
C LEU A 448 -0.75 12.80 -39.06
N VAL A 449 0.23 13.71 -38.95
CA VAL A 449 0.84 14.08 -37.67
C VAL A 449 -0.18 14.71 -36.73
N ASP A 450 -1.01 15.63 -37.23
CA ASP A 450 -2.06 16.29 -36.44
C ASP A 450 -3.12 15.28 -35.95
N GLU A 451 -3.57 14.36 -36.82
CA GLU A 451 -4.51 13.30 -36.45
C GLU A 451 -3.92 12.34 -35.41
N HIS A 452 -2.67 11.90 -35.57
CA HIS A 452 -2.02 11.03 -34.58
C HIS A 452 -1.76 11.75 -33.25
N ASN A 453 -1.44 13.05 -33.26
CA ASN A 453 -1.33 13.85 -32.05
C ASN A 453 -2.67 13.91 -31.30
N ARG A 454 -3.79 14.07 -32.03
CA ARG A 454 -5.14 14.06 -31.44
C ARG A 454 -5.48 12.70 -30.82
N GLN A 455 -5.26 11.61 -31.54
CA GLN A 455 -5.47 10.25 -31.03
C GLN A 455 -4.60 9.95 -29.80
N MET A 456 -3.36 10.45 -29.78
CA MET A 456 -2.46 10.33 -28.62
C MET A 456 -2.99 11.09 -27.41
N TYR A 457 -3.55 12.29 -27.61
CA TYR A 457 -4.17 13.07 -26.55
C TYR A 457 -5.38 12.35 -25.95
N ASP A 458 -6.27 11.79 -26.78
CA ASP A 458 -7.45 11.06 -26.32
C ASP A 458 -7.07 9.77 -25.57
N ALA A 459 -6.09 9.02 -26.07
CA ALA A 459 -5.56 7.84 -25.39
C ALA A 459 -4.94 8.20 -24.03
N LYS A 460 -4.19 9.31 -23.95
CA LYS A 460 -3.60 9.80 -22.70
C LYS A 460 -4.68 10.22 -21.69
N LYS A 461 -5.71 10.95 -22.14
CA LYS A 461 -6.85 11.34 -21.30
C LYS A 461 -7.60 10.11 -20.75
N LYS A 462 -7.84 9.11 -21.59
CA LYS A 462 -8.50 7.85 -21.18
C LYS A 462 -7.64 7.07 -20.18
N LYS A 463 -6.32 7.02 -20.38
CA LYS A 463 -5.38 6.43 -19.43
C LYS A 463 -5.44 7.14 -18.08
N ASP A 464 -5.38 8.47 -18.06
CA ASP A 464 -5.39 9.26 -16.82
C ASP A 464 -6.70 9.07 -16.05
N GLN A 465 -7.84 9.00 -16.75
CA GLN A 465 -9.15 8.67 -16.15
C GLN A 465 -9.14 7.28 -15.51
N LEU A 466 -8.75 6.25 -16.25
CA LEU A 466 -8.68 4.88 -15.71
C LEU A 466 -7.69 4.78 -14.54
N GLN A 467 -6.58 5.50 -14.59
CA GLN A 467 -5.57 5.50 -13.55
C GLN A 467 -6.05 6.24 -12.28
N SER A 468 -6.89 7.27 -12.42
CA SER A 468 -7.56 7.91 -11.29
C SER A 468 -8.56 6.96 -10.62
N SER A 469 -9.41 6.28 -11.40
CA SER A 469 -10.34 5.26 -10.90
C SER A 469 -9.60 4.10 -10.22
N ARG A 470 -8.45 3.67 -10.76
CA ARG A 470 -7.59 2.65 -10.12
C ARG A 470 -7.16 3.08 -8.74
N ASN A 471 -6.68 4.31 -8.61
CA ASN A 471 -6.18 4.84 -7.35
C ASN A 471 -7.30 4.98 -6.31
N GLU A 472 -8.52 5.33 -6.72
CA GLU A 472 -9.68 5.38 -5.82
C GLU A 472 -10.08 3.98 -5.32
N LEU A 473 -10.19 3.00 -6.21
CA LEU A 473 -10.50 1.62 -5.83
C LEU A 473 -9.39 1.00 -4.97
N TRP A 474 -8.12 1.29 -5.27
CA TRP A 474 -6.98 0.83 -4.48
C TRP A 474 -6.96 1.42 -3.06
N LYS A 475 -7.34 2.70 -2.90
CA LYS A 475 -7.53 3.31 -1.58
C LYS A 475 -8.65 2.60 -0.80
N LYS A 476 -9.78 2.32 -1.45
CA LYS A 476 -10.89 1.57 -0.82
C LYS A 476 -10.47 0.15 -0.43
N GLU A 477 -9.67 -0.52 -1.26
CA GLU A 477 -9.17 -1.87 -0.99
C GLU A 477 -8.25 -1.88 0.23
N THR A 478 -7.35 -0.90 0.30
CA THR A 478 -6.44 -0.73 1.44
C THR A 478 -7.22 -0.45 2.73
N GLN A 479 -8.25 0.40 2.67
CA GLN A 479 -9.14 0.69 3.80
C GLN A 479 -9.88 -0.57 4.28
N LEU A 480 -10.55 -1.29 3.37
CA LEU A 480 -11.27 -2.53 3.70
C LEU A 480 -10.33 -3.62 4.24
N THR A 481 -9.11 -3.73 3.69
CA THR A 481 -8.09 -4.66 4.19
C THR A 481 -7.68 -4.33 5.63
N HIS A 482 -7.52 -3.03 5.93
CA HIS A 482 -7.23 -2.58 7.29
C HIS A 482 -8.39 -2.87 8.25
N THR A 483 -9.63 -2.53 7.86
CA THR A 483 -10.84 -2.84 8.63
C THR A 483 -10.96 -4.34 8.89
N LEU A 484 -10.72 -5.18 7.89
CA LEU A 484 -10.75 -6.64 8.04
C LEU A 484 -9.69 -7.13 9.02
N THR A 485 -8.50 -6.53 9.01
CA THR A 485 -7.43 -6.88 9.97
C THR A 485 -7.84 -6.50 11.39
N GLN A 486 -8.39 -5.29 11.58
CA GLN A 486 -8.90 -4.84 12.87
C GLN A 486 -10.03 -5.74 13.40
N LEU A 487 -11.00 -6.09 12.56
CA LEU A 487 -12.09 -6.99 12.94
C LEU A 487 -11.58 -8.38 13.33
N LYS A 488 -10.56 -8.91 12.62
CA LYS A 488 -9.92 -10.19 12.97
C LYS A 488 -9.16 -10.11 14.29
N GLU A 489 -8.48 -9.00 14.58
CA GLU A 489 -7.84 -8.76 15.88
C GLU A 489 -8.86 -8.65 17.02
N GLU A 490 -9.97 -7.95 16.81
CA GLU A 490 -11.06 -7.85 17.79
C GLU A 490 -11.70 -9.22 18.05
N LEU A 491 -11.93 -10.01 17.00
CA LEU A 491 -12.40 -11.39 17.15
C LEU A 491 -11.41 -12.23 17.97
N ALA A 492 -10.11 -12.11 17.70
CA ALA A 492 -9.06 -12.82 18.44
C ALA A 492 -9.02 -12.41 19.92
N LYS A 493 -9.15 -11.10 20.22
CA LYS A 493 -9.27 -10.59 21.60
C LYS A 493 -10.51 -11.14 22.29
N SER A 494 -11.65 -11.15 21.59
CA SER A 494 -12.89 -11.71 22.12
C SER A 494 -12.76 -13.22 22.39
N ASP A 495 -12.04 -13.96 21.54
CA ASP A 495 -11.71 -15.36 21.74
C ASP A 495 -10.77 -15.59 22.93
N GLN A 496 -9.77 -14.72 23.12
CA GLN A 496 -8.88 -14.76 24.27
C GLN A 496 -9.63 -14.48 25.59
N ASN A 497 -10.57 -13.54 25.58
CA ASN A 497 -11.44 -13.25 26.72
C ASN A 497 -12.29 -14.48 27.07
N LEU A 498 -12.87 -15.15 26.06
CA LEU A 498 -13.60 -16.41 26.24
C LEU A 498 -12.71 -17.50 26.84
N ARG A 499 -11.44 -17.64 26.39
CA ARG A 499 -10.44 -18.60 26.93
C ARG A 499 -10.13 -18.37 28.40
N SER A 500 -10.06 -17.11 28.82
CA SER A 500 -9.84 -16.78 30.23
C SER A 500 -11.02 -17.19 31.14
N MET A 501 -12.22 -17.35 30.58
CA MET A 501 -13.47 -17.55 31.34
C MET A 501 -14.03 -18.98 31.26
N ALA A 502 -13.85 -19.69 30.14
CA ALA A 502 -14.35 -21.05 29.95
C ALA A 502 -13.35 -22.13 30.44
N GLY A 503 -12.08 -21.76 30.62
CA GLY A 503 -11.00 -22.69 30.95
C GLY A 503 -10.32 -23.28 29.71
N LYS A 504 -9.00 -23.52 29.82
CA LYS A 504 -8.18 -24.01 28.70
C LYS A 504 -8.65 -25.35 28.10
N PRO A 505 -9.04 -26.38 28.89
CA PRO A 505 -9.45 -27.68 28.33
C PRO A 505 -10.67 -27.60 27.40
N ILE A 506 -11.67 -26.80 27.76
CA ILE A 506 -12.94 -26.69 27.02
C ILE A 506 -12.74 -25.98 25.68
N LEU A 507 -11.99 -24.88 25.64
CA LEU A 507 -11.77 -24.16 24.38
C LEU A 507 -10.71 -24.80 23.49
N ASN A 508 -9.70 -25.47 24.05
CA ASN A 508 -8.83 -26.34 23.25
C ASN A 508 -9.66 -27.45 22.60
N GLY A 509 -10.67 -27.99 23.30
CA GLY A 509 -11.63 -28.94 22.75
C GLY A 509 -12.42 -28.36 21.57
N ARG A 510 -12.94 -27.14 21.70
CA ARG A 510 -13.63 -26.40 20.62
C ARG A 510 -12.73 -26.24 19.39
N ASP A 511 -11.49 -25.81 19.58
CA ASP A 511 -10.54 -25.61 18.47
C ASP A 511 -10.22 -26.94 17.78
N SER A 512 -10.08 -28.02 18.55
CA SER A 512 -9.87 -29.38 18.04
C SER A 512 -11.05 -29.87 17.20
N VAL A 513 -12.29 -29.63 17.63
CA VAL A 513 -13.49 -29.93 16.83
C VAL A 513 -13.50 -29.11 15.54
N THR A 514 -13.19 -27.82 15.62
CA THR A 514 -13.14 -26.93 14.44
C THR A 514 -12.12 -27.42 13.41
N LYS A 515 -10.94 -27.83 13.88
CA LYS A 515 -9.88 -28.41 13.04
C LYS A 515 -10.33 -29.71 12.38
N VAL A 516 -10.97 -30.62 13.13
CA VAL A 516 -11.50 -31.87 12.58
C VAL A 516 -12.59 -31.61 11.54
N LEU A 517 -13.50 -30.66 11.78
CA LEU A 517 -14.52 -30.26 10.81
C LEU A 517 -13.90 -29.69 9.53
N GLN A 518 -12.82 -28.92 9.64
CA GLN A 518 -12.08 -28.41 8.47
C GLN A 518 -11.45 -29.56 7.66
N ILE A 519 -10.89 -30.56 8.33
CA ILE A 519 -10.33 -31.75 7.69
C ILE A 519 -11.43 -32.55 6.99
N PHE A 520 -12.60 -32.69 7.62
CA PHE A 520 -13.76 -33.35 7.03
C PHE A 520 -14.27 -32.63 5.78
N ARG A 521 -14.31 -31.29 5.79
CA ARG A 521 -14.63 -30.47 4.61
C ARG A 521 -13.58 -30.59 3.50
N GLN A 522 -12.29 -30.65 3.84
CA GLN A 522 -11.20 -30.82 2.87
C GLN A 522 -11.18 -32.21 2.22
N ARG A 523 -11.52 -33.28 2.97
CA ARG A 523 -11.56 -34.66 2.46
C ARG A 523 -12.73 -34.90 1.49
N GLY A 524 -13.78 -34.07 1.54
CA GLY A 524 -14.92 -34.16 0.63
C GLY A 524 -15.76 -35.44 0.76
N GLY A 525 -16.82 -35.54 -0.06
CA GLY A 525 -17.72 -36.71 -0.08
C GLY A 525 -18.48 -36.91 1.24
N LYS A 526 -18.56 -38.16 1.71
CA LYS A 526 -19.27 -38.54 2.96
C LYS A 526 -18.77 -37.79 4.20
N HIS A 527 -17.50 -37.36 4.21
CA HIS A 527 -16.94 -36.58 5.32
C HIS A 527 -17.45 -35.13 5.34
N ALA A 528 -17.77 -34.54 4.19
CA ALA A 528 -18.37 -33.21 4.13
C ALA A 528 -19.81 -33.22 4.66
N GLU A 529 -20.61 -34.25 4.33
CA GLU A 529 -21.97 -34.45 4.87
C GLU A 529 -21.96 -34.56 6.40
N LEU A 530 -20.97 -35.27 6.96
CA LEU A 530 -20.80 -35.39 8.41
C LEU A 530 -20.47 -34.05 9.09
N ALA A 531 -19.80 -33.14 8.38
CA ALA A 531 -19.51 -31.80 8.88
C ALA A 531 -20.73 -30.86 8.84
N GLU A 532 -21.72 -31.14 7.97
CA GLU A 532 -23.00 -30.41 7.91
C GLU A 532 -23.98 -30.88 9.00
N GLN A 533 -23.84 -32.12 9.47
CA GLN A 533 -24.63 -32.70 10.58
C GLN A 533 -24.16 -32.27 11.98
N TYR A 534 -23.23 -31.31 12.05
CA TYR A 534 -22.77 -30.66 13.27
C TYR A 534 -23.38 -29.25 13.37
N TYR A 535 -24.07 -28.97 14.49
CA TYR A 535 -24.85 -27.74 14.65
C TYR A 535 -24.20 -26.67 15.53
N GLY A 536 -22.97 -26.89 16.01
CA GLY A 536 -22.28 -25.93 16.88
C GLY A 536 -22.49 -26.18 18.37
N GLN A 537 -22.04 -25.23 19.20
CA GLN A 537 -22.17 -25.31 20.65
C GLN A 537 -23.54 -24.82 21.13
N ILE A 538 -23.97 -25.21 22.33
CA ILE A 538 -25.22 -24.72 22.94
C ILE A 538 -25.22 -23.18 22.97
N ILE A 539 -24.11 -22.56 23.38
CA ILE A 539 -23.95 -21.09 23.47
C ILE A 539 -24.18 -20.34 22.14
N GLU A 540 -24.11 -21.05 21.00
CA GLU A 540 -24.34 -20.48 19.66
C GLU A 540 -25.80 -20.59 19.19
N ASN A 541 -26.57 -21.49 19.80
CA ASN A 541 -27.85 -21.97 19.30
C ASN A 541 -29.08 -21.48 20.10
N PHE A 542 -28.90 -20.57 21.05
CA PHE A 542 -29.99 -19.86 21.70
C PHE A 542 -29.63 -18.39 21.96
N THR A 543 -30.66 -17.59 22.23
CA THR A 543 -30.53 -16.20 22.67
C THR A 543 -31.44 -15.93 23.86
N CYS A 544 -31.09 -14.94 24.69
CA CYS A 544 -31.86 -14.57 25.87
C CYS A 544 -31.67 -13.09 26.19
N SER A 545 -32.50 -12.55 27.08
CA SER A 545 -32.39 -11.15 27.53
C SER A 545 -31.16 -10.97 28.42
N ASP A 546 -30.48 -9.83 28.27
CA ASP A 546 -29.31 -9.44 29.06
C ASP A 546 -29.58 -9.49 30.58
N THR A 547 -30.84 -9.28 30.98
CA THR A 547 -31.29 -9.34 32.39
C THR A 547 -31.10 -10.71 33.05
N ILE A 548 -31.07 -11.79 32.27
CA ILE A 548 -30.99 -13.17 32.79
C ILE A 548 -29.67 -13.89 32.45
N TYR A 549 -28.67 -13.18 31.93
CA TYR A 549 -27.37 -13.79 31.57
C TYR A 549 -26.73 -14.53 32.74
N THR A 550 -26.65 -13.90 33.90
CA THR A 550 -26.06 -14.51 35.10
C THR A 550 -26.80 -15.79 35.49
N ALA A 551 -28.13 -15.75 35.52
CA ALA A 551 -28.95 -16.92 35.85
C ALA A 551 -28.75 -18.07 34.84
N VAL A 552 -28.71 -17.77 33.54
CA VAL A 552 -28.51 -18.78 32.49
C VAL A 552 -27.09 -19.36 32.55
N GLU A 553 -26.08 -18.52 32.75
CA GLU A 553 -24.68 -18.95 32.81
C GLU A 553 -24.36 -19.81 34.03
N VAL A 554 -24.90 -19.45 35.20
CA VAL A 554 -24.72 -20.24 36.43
C VAL A 554 -25.48 -21.57 36.30
N THR A 555 -26.68 -21.56 35.74
CA THR A 555 -27.49 -22.78 35.55
C THR A 555 -26.81 -23.78 34.61
N ALA A 556 -26.27 -23.32 33.48
CA ALA A 556 -25.65 -24.20 32.50
C ALA A 556 -24.17 -24.51 32.82
N GLY A 557 -23.43 -23.60 33.44
CA GLY A 557 -22.02 -23.79 33.77
C GLY A 557 -21.16 -24.14 32.55
N SER A 558 -20.49 -25.31 32.58
CA SER A 558 -19.72 -25.83 31.44
C SER A 558 -20.59 -26.41 30.32
N ARG A 559 -21.87 -26.69 30.58
CA ARG A 559 -22.80 -27.29 29.60
C ARG A 559 -23.12 -26.34 28.44
N LEU A 560 -22.85 -25.04 28.58
CA LEU A 560 -22.93 -24.05 27.50
C LEU A 560 -22.03 -24.41 26.29
N PHE A 561 -20.95 -25.14 26.54
CA PHE A 561 -19.97 -25.50 25.51
C PHE A 561 -20.20 -26.90 24.92
N PHE A 562 -21.30 -27.56 25.28
CA PHE A 562 -21.66 -28.85 24.69
C PHE A 562 -22.04 -28.68 23.23
N HIS A 563 -21.66 -29.65 22.41
CA HIS A 563 -21.80 -29.61 20.95
C HIS A 563 -23.05 -30.36 20.51
N ILE A 564 -23.96 -29.71 19.79
CA ILE A 564 -25.16 -30.34 19.26
C ILE A 564 -24.82 -31.04 17.94
N VAL A 565 -25.16 -32.32 17.83
CA VAL A 565 -24.95 -33.14 16.62
C VAL A 565 -26.22 -33.90 16.26
N GLU A 566 -26.41 -34.19 14.98
CA GLU A 566 -27.61 -34.89 14.50
C GLU A 566 -27.75 -36.29 15.11
N SER A 567 -26.64 -37.04 15.16
CA SER A 567 -26.61 -38.41 15.70
C SER A 567 -25.34 -38.70 16.49
N ASP A 568 -25.38 -39.76 17.29
CA ASP A 568 -24.25 -40.31 18.03
C ASP A 568 -23.12 -40.80 17.11
N SER A 569 -23.42 -41.21 15.88
CA SER A 569 -22.40 -41.60 14.90
C SER A 569 -21.50 -40.44 14.51
N VAL A 570 -22.05 -39.23 14.32
CA VAL A 570 -21.29 -38.01 13.99
C VAL A 570 -20.35 -37.66 15.14
N GLY A 571 -20.87 -37.62 16.38
CA GLY A 571 -20.06 -37.34 17.57
C GLY A 571 -18.93 -38.36 17.76
N THR A 572 -19.19 -39.65 17.52
CA THR A 572 -18.19 -40.72 17.63
C THR A 572 -17.07 -40.58 16.60
N GLN A 573 -17.40 -40.20 15.37
CA GLN A 573 -16.40 -40.01 14.32
C GLN A 573 -15.51 -38.79 14.56
N ILE A 574 -16.10 -37.68 15.05
CA ILE A 574 -15.32 -36.51 15.46
C ILE A 574 -14.36 -36.88 16.60
N LEU A 575 -14.83 -37.60 17.62
CA LEU A 575 -13.98 -38.09 18.71
C LEU A 575 -12.85 -39.01 18.21
N LYS A 576 -13.15 -39.91 17.27
CA LYS A 576 -12.15 -40.80 16.69
C LYS A 576 -11.04 -40.02 15.99
N GLU A 577 -11.39 -39.00 15.20
CA GLU A 577 -10.40 -38.19 14.50
C GLU A 577 -9.59 -37.31 15.49
N ILE A 578 -10.22 -36.77 16.53
CA ILE A 578 -9.53 -36.05 17.62
C ILE A 578 -8.48 -36.95 18.29
N ASN A 579 -8.86 -38.18 18.64
CA ASN A 579 -7.95 -39.15 19.27
C ASN A 579 -6.85 -39.61 18.33
N ASN A 580 -7.15 -39.87 17.05
CA ASN A 580 -6.15 -40.26 16.06
C ASN A 580 -5.07 -39.20 15.86
N GLN A 581 -5.43 -37.92 16.00
CA GLN A 581 -4.51 -36.79 15.84
C GLN A 581 -3.93 -36.28 17.16
N ASN A 582 -4.22 -36.95 18.29
CA ASN A 582 -3.82 -36.54 19.64
C ASN A 582 -4.11 -35.05 19.94
N LEU A 583 -5.28 -34.55 19.51
CA LEU A 583 -5.64 -33.15 19.68
C LEU A 583 -6.05 -32.85 21.13
N PRO A 584 -5.61 -31.72 21.71
CA PRO A 584 -5.86 -31.40 23.12
C PRO A 584 -7.29 -30.89 23.37
N GLY A 585 -7.85 -31.25 24.53
CA GLY A 585 -9.06 -30.66 25.07
C GLY A 585 -10.17 -31.67 25.38
N GLU A 586 -11.20 -31.19 26.06
CA GLU A 586 -12.37 -31.98 26.42
C GLU A 586 -13.57 -31.52 25.60
N VAL A 587 -14.29 -32.48 25.02
CA VAL A 587 -15.47 -32.21 24.18
C VAL A 587 -16.62 -33.09 24.65
N THR A 588 -17.82 -32.52 24.70
CA THR A 588 -19.04 -33.24 25.05
C THR A 588 -20.07 -33.02 23.97
N PHE A 589 -20.60 -34.11 23.41
CA PHE A 589 -21.59 -34.07 22.33
C PHE A 589 -22.99 -34.40 22.86
N MET A 590 -23.99 -33.71 22.31
CA MET A 590 -25.41 -33.91 22.59
C MET A 590 -26.12 -34.39 21.32
N PRO A 591 -26.22 -35.72 21.12
CA PRO A 591 -26.82 -36.29 19.93
C PRO A 591 -28.36 -36.24 19.98
N ARG A 592 -28.98 -35.61 18.98
CA ARG A 592 -30.45 -35.40 18.96
C ARG A 592 -31.24 -36.71 19.03
N ASN A 593 -30.73 -37.78 18.43
CA ASN A 593 -31.37 -39.09 18.44
C ASN A 593 -31.40 -39.80 19.82
N ARG A 594 -30.56 -39.43 20.79
CA ARG A 594 -30.49 -40.07 22.11
C ARG A 594 -30.91 -39.19 23.29
N LEU A 595 -31.21 -37.90 23.06
CA LEU A 595 -31.62 -37.01 24.14
C LEU A 595 -33.02 -37.38 24.66
N HIS A 596 -33.08 -37.84 25.90
CA HIS A 596 -34.32 -38.07 26.63
C HIS A 596 -34.58 -36.94 27.63
N VAL A 597 -35.76 -36.34 27.52
CA VAL A 597 -36.24 -35.28 28.41
C VAL A 597 -37.56 -35.76 29.01
N ARG A 598 -37.76 -35.52 30.31
CA ARG A 598 -39.07 -35.75 30.94
C ARG A 598 -39.93 -34.51 30.73
N ASP A 599 -41.18 -34.70 30.33
CA ASP A 599 -42.15 -33.60 30.37
C ASP A 599 -42.43 -33.24 31.83
N MET A 600 -42.11 -32.01 32.20
CA MET A 600 -42.29 -31.46 33.54
C MET A 600 -43.37 -30.39 33.48
N GLU A 601 -44.37 -30.51 34.35
CA GLU A 601 -45.34 -29.43 34.55
C GLU A 601 -44.72 -28.33 35.41
N TYR A 602 -44.71 -27.12 34.87
CA TYR A 602 -44.16 -25.95 35.57
C TYR A 602 -45.24 -25.33 36.47
N PRO A 603 -44.92 -24.97 37.73
CA PRO A 603 -45.87 -24.30 38.60
C PRO A 603 -46.22 -22.92 38.05
N ASN A 604 -47.53 -22.63 37.94
CA ASN A 604 -48.03 -21.33 37.52
C ASN A 604 -48.18 -20.40 38.74
N THR A 605 -47.04 -19.91 39.24
CA THR A 605 -46.95 -19.00 40.40
C THR A 605 -46.32 -17.69 39.96
N ASP A 606 -46.88 -16.54 40.37
CA ASP A 606 -46.36 -15.21 40.03
C ASP A 606 -44.89 -14.97 40.44
N ASP A 607 -44.39 -15.73 41.41
CA ASP A 607 -43.05 -15.59 41.96
C ASP A 607 -41.96 -16.42 41.25
N ALA A 608 -42.33 -17.29 40.30
CA ALA A 608 -41.39 -18.16 39.59
C ALA A 608 -41.76 -18.39 38.11
N ILE A 609 -40.77 -18.29 37.22
CA ILE A 609 -40.93 -18.44 35.77
C ILE A 609 -39.99 -19.54 35.27
N ALA A 610 -40.47 -20.42 34.40
CA ALA A 610 -39.62 -21.45 33.80
C ALA A 610 -38.51 -20.84 32.92
N MET A 611 -37.25 -21.19 33.17
CA MET A 611 -36.11 -20.61 32.43
C MET A 611 -36.23 -20.85 30.92
N VAL A 612 -36.63 -22.05 30.50
CA VAL A 612 -36.81 -22.43 29.09
C VAL A 612 -37.76 -21.49 28.35
N SER A 613 -38.82 -21.01 29.01
CA SER A 613 -39.81 -20.11 28.39
C SER A 613 -39.27 -18.73 28.02
N ARG A 614 -38.12 -18.33 28.59
CA ARG A 614 -37.46 -17.04 28.33
C ARG A 614 -36.27 -17.15 27.38
N LEU A 615 -35.96 -18.35 26.90
CA LEU A 615 -34.91 -18.59 25.91
C LEU A 615 -35.55 -18.64 24.51
N GLN A 616 -34.89 -18.01 23.54
CA GLN A 616 -35.26 -18.09 22.13
C GLN A 616 -34.30 -19.04 21.41
N TYR A 617 -34.82 -20.13 20.85
CA TYR A 617 -34.04 -21.18 20.17
C TYR A 617 -34.88 -21.87 19.08
N ASP A 618 -34.22 -22.57 18.15
CA ASP A 618 -34.89 -23.37 17.11
C ASP A 618 -35.53 -24.63 17.72
N GLU A 619 -36.77 -24.92 17.36
CA GLU A 619 -37.55 -26.08 17.82
C GLU A 619 -36.82 -27.41 17.61
N ARG A 620 -35.97 -27.49 16.57
CA ARG A 620 -35.11 -28.66 16.32
C ARG A 620 -34.19 -29.01 17.50
N PHE A 621 -33.86 -28.04 18.35
CA PHE A 621 -32.97 -28.17 19.51
C PHE A 621 -33.72 -28.16 20.85
N ASP A 622 -35.06 -28.21 20.85
CA ASP A 622 -35.87 -28.14 22.07
C ASP A 622 -35.49 -29.21 23.11
N LYS A 623 -35.26 -30.46 22.67
CA LYS A 623 -34.80 -31.54 23.56
C LYS A 623 -33.44 -31.21 24.23
N ALA A 624 -32.53 -30.55 23.52
CA ALA A 624 -31.24 -30.17 24.09
C ALA A 624 -31.39 -29.02 25.10
N MET A 625 -32.23 -28.03 24.78
CA MET A 625 -32.50 -26.89 25.66
C MET A 625 -33.24 -27.31 26.93
N ARG A 626 -34.27 -28.15 26.82
CA ARG A 626 -34.98 -28.69 27.98
C ARG A 626 -34.12 -29.64 28.82
N TYR A 627 -33.16 -30.36 28.22
CA TYR A 627 -32.21 -31.17 28.98
C TYR A 627 -31.33 -30.33 29.91
N ILE A 628 -30.90 -29.15 29.48
CA ILE A 628 -30.02 -28.26 30.27
C ILE A 628 -30.82 -27.35 31.20
N PHE A 629 -31.85 -26.69 30.67
CA PHE A 629 -32.58 -25.61 31.36
C PHE A 629 -33.97 -26.02 31.86
N GLY A 630 -34.49 -27.18 31.44
CA GLY A 630 -35.87 -27.60 31.70
C GLY A 630 -36.20 -27.92 33.15
N LYS A 631 -35.19 -28.13 34.00
CA LYS A 631 -35.39 -28.38 35.44
C LYS A 631 -35.30 -27.09 36.29
N THR A 632 -35.01 -25.94 35.68
CA THR A 632 -34.69 -24.71 36.41
C THR A 632 -35.79 -23.65 36.30
N LEU A 633 -36.21 -23.12 37.45
CA LEU A 633 -37.12 -21.98 37.58
C LEU A 633 -36.35 -20.72 38.00
N ILE A 634 -36.69 -19.57 37.41
CA ILE A 634 -36.18 -18.25 37.79
C ILE A 634 -37.12 -17.65 38.84
N CYS A 635 -36.60 -17.36 40.03
CA CYS A 635 -37.33 -16.76 41.14
C CYS A 635 -36.83 -15.35 41.43
N ARG A 636 -37.70 -14.46 41.94
CA ARG A 636 -37.29 -13.07 42.29
C ARG A 636 -36.44 -12.99 43.55
N LYS A 637 -36.71 -13.82 44.55
CA LYS A 637 -36.07 -13.80 45.88
C LYS A 637 -35.59 -15.19 46.26
N LEU A 638 -34.48 -15.26 47.00
CA LEU A 638 -33.88 -16.50 47.48
C LEU A 638 -34.81 -17.27 48.43
N GLU A 639 -35.53 -16.56 49.32
CA GLU A 639 -36.48 -17.14 50.25
C GLU A 639 -37.57 -17.96 49.53
N ASN A 640 -38.15 -17.38 48.48
CA ASN A 640 -39.16 -18.03 47.64
C ASN A 640 -38.55 -19.22 46.87
N ALA A 641 -37.31 -19.10 46.39
CA ALA A 641 -36.61 -20.17 45.68
C ALA A 641 -36.45 -21.44 46.54
N THR A 642 -36.16 -21.31 47.83
CA THR A 642 -36.06 -22.47 48.75
C THR A 642 -37.41 -23.17 48.97
N GLY A 643 -38.49 -22.40 49.12
CA GLY A 643 -39.84 -22.94 49.30
C GLY A 643 -40.36 -23.66 48.06
N ILE A 644 -40.15 -23.07 46.87
CA ILE A 644 -40.61 -23.61 45.58
C ILE A 644 -39.80 -24.86 45.22
N SER A 645 -38.48 -24.84 45.39
CA SER A 645 -37.62 -26.00 45.11
C SER A 645 -37.99 -27.23 45.95
N LYS A 646 -38.30 -27.04 47.23
CA LYS A 646 -38.71 -28.12 48.15
C LYS A 646 -40.08 -28.71 47.82
N ARG A 647 -41.03 -27.88 47.35
CA ARG A 647 -42.41 -28.33 47.03
C ARG A 647 -42.50 -29.06 45.69
N TYR A 648 -41.84 -28.56 44.66
CA TYR A 648 -41.99 -29.07 43.29
C TYR A 648 -40.82 -29.94 42.81
N GLY A 649 -39.74 -30.04 43.59
CA GLY A 649 -38.58 -30.85 43.21
C GLY A 649 -37.81 -30.30 41.99
N LEU A 650 -37.97 -29.01 41.70
CA LEU A 650 -37.29 -28.28 40.63
C LEU A 650 -36.11 -27.47 41.19
N ASP A 651 -35.10 -27.25 40.37
CA ASP A 651 -33.98 -26.37 40.73
C ASP A 651 -34.46 -24.91 40.55
N CYS A 652 -34.10 -24.01 41.47
CA CYS A 652 -34.52 -22.62 41.45
C CYS A 652 -33.29 -21.71 41.44
N ILE A 653 -33.35 -20.58 40.72
CA ILE A 653 -32.26 -19.61 40.64
C ILE A 653 -32.78 -18.17 40.69
N THR A 654 -32.07 -17.29 41.39
CA THR A 654 -32.37 -15.85 41.37
C THR A 654 -31.72 -15.17 40.16
N VAL A 655 -32.21 -13.98 39.80
CA VAL A 655 -31.59 -13.17 38.74
C VAL A 655 -30.13 -12.82 39.06
N GLU A 656 -29.81 -12.71 40.36
CA GLU A 656 -28.47 -12.40 40.88
C GLU A 656 -27.51 -13.61 40.84
N GLY A 657 -28.02 -14.83 40.60
CA GLY A 657 -27.20 -16.04 40.42
C GLY A 657 -27.18 -16.99 41.62
N ASP A 658 -28.00 -16.78 42.65
CA ASP A 658 -28.11 -17.72 43.77
C ASP A 658 -28.96 -18.93 43.36
N GLN A 659 -28.37 -20.11 43.41
CA GLN A 659 -28.97 -21.37 42.99
C GLN A 659 -29.35 -22.24 44.19
N VAL A 660 -30.58 -22.75 44.15
CA VAL A 660 -31.12 -23.76 45.07
C VAL A 660 -31.42 -25.02 44.28
N SER A 661 -30.73 -26.11 44.56
CA SER A 661 -31.07 -27.39 43.94
C SER A 661 -32.22 -28.08 44.67
N SER A 662 -33.04 -28.82 43.91
CA SER A 662 -34.05 -29.75 44.40
C SER A 662 -33.49 -30.82 45.34
N LYS A 663 -32.16 -31.03 45.32
CA LYS A 663 -31.43 -31.95 46.20
C LYS A 663 -30.96 -31.30 47.50
N GLY A 664 -31.27 -30.03 47.73
CA GLY A 664 -30.97 -29.31 48.97
C GLY A 664 -29.62 -28.59 49.00
N THR A 665 -28.89 -28.52 47.88
CA THR A 665 -27.64 -27.74 47.81
C THR A 665 -27.92 -26.28 47.49
N LEU A 666 -27.24 -25.38 48.18
CA LEU A 666 -27.24 -23.94 47.92
C LEU A 666 -25.89 -23.56 47.32
N THR A 667 -25.90 -22.80 46.23
CA THR A 667 -24.68 -22.33 45.55
C THR A 667 -24.88 -20.87 45.17
N GLY A 668 -24.00 -19.99 45.67
CA GLY A 668 -24.07 -18.56 45.42
C GLY A 668 -22.69 -17.93 45.57
N GLY A 669 -22.55 -16.69 45.10
CA GLY A 669 -21.30 -15.96 45.10
C GLY A 669 -21.39 -14.61 44.40
N TYR A 670 -20.30 -13.85 44.39
CA TYR A 670 -20.27 -12.57 43.68
C TYR A 670 -20.00 -12.76 42.19
N TYR A 671 -21.01 -12.52 41.35
CA TYR A 671 -20.90 -12.59 39.90
C TYR A 671 -20.70 -11.18 39.32
N LYS A 672 -19.60 -10.96 38.61
CA LYS A 672 -19.34 -9.68 37.93
C LYS A 672 -20.10 -9.64 36.59
N ASN A 673 -21.04 -8.70 36.43
CA ASN A 673 -21.77 -8.51 35.17
C ASN A 673 -20.85 -8.23 33.95
N ASN A 674 -19.69 -7.59 34.13
CA ASN A 674 -18.74 -7.34 33.03
C ASN A 674 -18.00 -8.58 32.52
N ARG A 675 -18.25 -9.77 33.08
CA ARG A 675 -17.65 -11.05 32.66
C ARG A 675 -18.74 -12.07 32.34
N SER A 676 -19.65 -11.73 31.42
CA SER A 676 -20.63 -12.67 30.86
C SER A 676 -20.06 -13.38 29.63
N LYS A 677 -20.15 -14.72 29.60
CA LYS A 677 -19.77 -15.56 28.44
C LYS A 677 -20.73 -15.36 27.27
N LEU A 678 -22.01 -15.15 27.54
CA LEU A 678 -23.05 -14.96 26.53
C LEU A 678 -22.88 -13.64 25.77
N GLU A 679 -22.56 -12.56 26.49
CA GLU A 679 -22.29 -11.24 25.89
C GLU A 679 -21.08 -11.30 24.95
N ILE A 680 -19.98 -11.94 25.39
CA ILE A 680 -18.79 -12.15 24.55
C ILE A 680 -19.15 -12.98 23.31
N GLN A 681 -19.98 -14.03 23.44
CA GLN A 681 -20.39 -14.85 22.31
C GLN A 681 -21.25 -14.07 21.30
N LYS A 682 -22.15 -13.20 21.77
CA LYS A 682 -22.95 -12.30 20.94
C LYS A 682 -22.06 -11.35 20.14
N GLN A 683 -21.05 -10.76 20.79
CA GLN A 683 -20.04 -9.93 20.12
C GLN A 683 -19.25 -10.72 19.07
N ARG A 684 -18.79 -11.94 19.39
CA ARG A 684 -18.11 -12.82 18.42
C ARG A 684 -18.95 -13.10 17.19
N LYS A 685 -20.25 -13.40 17.36
CA LYS A 685 -21.17 -13.66 16.25
C LYS A 685 -21.34 -12.43 15.35
N SER A 686 -21.44 -11.24 15.94
CA SER A 686 -21.49 -9.98 15.20
C SER A 686 -20.20 -9.73 14.41
N LEU A 687 -19.03 -9.90 15.06
CA LEU A 687 -17.73 -9.73 14.42
C LEU A 687 -17.51 -10.73 13.27
N GLN A 688 -17.91 -11.99 13.44
CA GLN A 688 -17.84 -13.00 12.38
C GLN A 688 -18.70 -12.64 11.16
N GLY A 689 -19.90 -12.07 11.38
CA GLY A 689 -20.75 -11.55 10.31
C GLY A 689 -20.08 -10.40 9.55
N GLN A 690 -19.59 -9.39 10.28
CA GLN A 690 -18.90 -8.24 9.69
C GLN A 690 -17.65 -8.63 8.91
N ILE A 691 -16.85 -9.59 9.42
CA ILE A 691 -15.68 -10.11 8.70
C ILE A 691 -16.11 -10.73 7.37
N LYS A 692 -17.18 -11.55 7.37
CA LYS A 692 -17.66 -12.20 6.15
C LYS A 692 -18.14 -11.18 5.12
N ASP A 693 -18.92 -10.20 5.53
CA ASP A 693 -19.42 -9.14 4.63
C ASP A 693 -18.25 -8.34 4.05
N THR A 694 -17.26 -7.99 4.88
CA THR A 694 -16.05 -7.28 4.45
C THR A 694 -15.19 -8.13 3.49
N GLU A 695 -15.07 -9.43 3.73
CA GLU A 695 -14.37 -10.37 2.83
C GLU A 695 -15.05 -10.45 1.46
N GLU A 696 -16.38 -10.49 1.42
CA GLU A 696 -17.15 -10.47 0.16
C GLU A 696 -16.97 -9.15 -0.60
N GLU A 697 -17.04 -8.00 0.08
CA GLU A 697 -16.79 -6.68 -0.54
C GLU A 697 -15.37 -6.56 -1.09
N LEU A 698 -14.37 -6.99 -0.33
CA LEU A 698 -12.96 -6.95 -0.74
C LEU A 698 -12.71 -7.86 -1.95
N SER A 699 -13.39 -9.00 -2.03
CA SER A 699 -13.31 -9.90 -3.20
C SER A 699 -13.87 -9.25 -4.48
N LYS A 700 -15.00 -8.54 -4.39
CA LYS A 700 -15.60 -7.80 -5.51
C LYS A 700 -14.66 -6.70 -5.99
N LEU A 701 -14.11 -5.93 -5.06
CA LEU A 701 -13.22 -4.81 -5.35
C LEU A 701 -11.90 -5.27 -5.99
N LYS A 702 -11.35 -6.42 -5.59
CA LYS A 702 -10.17 -7.02 -6.23
C LYS A 702 -10.43 -7.41 -7.67
N ASN A 703 -11.61 -7.92 -7.99
CA ASN A 703 -11.98 -8.24 -9.37
C ASN A 703 -12.12 -6.96 -10.21
N GLU A 704 -12.76 -5.92 -9.68
CA GLU A 704 -12.86 -4.61 -10.36
C GLU A 704 -11.49 -3.99 -10.64
N LEU A 705 -10.56 -4.02 -9.67
CA LEU A 705 -9.18 -3.54 -9.85
C LEU A 705 -8.45 -4.30 -10.96
N LYS A 706 -8.61 -5.63 -11.01
CA LYS A 706 -8.01 -6.48 -12.04
C LYS A 706 -8.53 -6.12 -13.44
N ASP A 707 -9.85 -5.93 -13.58
CA ASP A 707 -10.46 -5.53 -14.85
C ASP A 707 -9.95 -4.15 -15.27
N LEU A 708 -9.83 -3.20 -14.34
CA LEU A 708 -9.31 -1.87 -14.62
C LEU A 708 -7.83 -1.90 -15.07
N GLU A 709 -7.00 -2.75 -14.46
CA GLU A 709 -5.60 -2.93 -14.87
C GLU A 709 -5.47 -3.50 -16.29
N THR A 710 -6.35 -4.42 -16.68
CA THR A 710 -6.38 -4.91 -18.07
C THR A 710 -6.76 -3.79 -19.06
N GLN A 711 -7.70 -2.92 -18.71
CA GLN A 711 -8.09 -1.77 -19.54
C GLN A 711 -6.96 -0.75 -19.67
N ILE A 712 -6.25 -0.43 -18.58
CA ILE A 712 -5.08 0.46 -18.60
C ILE A 712 -4.00 -0.11 -19.54
N THR A 713 -3.71 -1.41 -19.42
CA THR A 713 -2.71 -2.08 -20.25
C THR A 713 -3.08 -2.01 -21.73
N ALA A 714 -4.36 -2.21 -22.07
CA ALA A 714 -4.86 -2.08 -23.44
C ALA A 714 -4.67 -0.65 -23.99
N VAL A 715 -5.01 0.38 -23.21
CA VAL A 715 -4.84 1.79 -23.63
C VAL A 715 -3.37 2.17 -23.80
N VAL A 716 -2.47 1.69 -22.92
CA VAL A 716 -1.02 1.91 -23.06
C VAL A 716 -0.49 1.26 -24.33
N SER A 717 -0.92 0.05 -24.67
CA SER A 717 -0.51 -0.63 -25.91
C SER A 717 -0.96 0.14 -27.17
N GLU A 718 -2.16 0.73 -27.13
CA GLU A 718 -2.68 1.52 -28.25
C GLU A 718 -1.94 2.85 -28.39
N SER A 719 -1.62 3.50 -27.26
CA SER A 719 -0.83 4.72 -27.22
C SER A 719 0.56 4.53 -27.84
N GLN A 720 1.25 3.41 -27.55
CA GLN A 720 2.55 3.09 -28.17
C GLN A 720 2.45 2.87 -29.69
N LYS A 721 1.38 2.23 -30.18
CA LYS A 721 1.16 2.08 -31.63
C LYS A 721 0.94 3.43 -32.32
N ILE A 722 0.20 4.34 -31.68
CA ILE A 722 -0.03 5.69 -32.23
C ILE A 722 1.29 6.48 -32.23
N GLU A 723 2.07 6.41 -31.16
CA GLU A 723 3.37 7.08 -31.05
C GLU A 723 4.36 6.65 -32.15
N THR A 724 4.46 5.34 -32.41
CA THR A 724 5.32 4.82 -33.48
C THR A 724 4.85 5.27 -34.88
N LYS A 725 3.54 5.34 -35.13
CA LYS A 725 2.99 5.89 -36.39
C LYS A 725 3.29 7.39 -36.53
N ASN A 726 3.12 8.15 -35.45
CA ASN A 726 3.37 9.58 -35.42
C ASN A 726 4.86 9.91 -35.67
N SER A 727 5.76 9.17 -35.03
CA SER A 727 7.20 9.31 -35.23
C SER A 727 7.60 9.08 -36.70
N LYS A 728 7.10 8.02 -37.33
CA LYS A 728 7.32 7.76 -38.77
C LYS A 728 6.80 8.88 -39.66
N ALA A 729 5.60 9.38 -39.40
CA ALA A 729 5.01 10.48 -40.16
C ALA A 729 5.84 11.78 -40.02
N LYS A 730 6.34 12.08 -38.81
CA LYS A 730 7.20 13.24 -38.54
C LYS A 730 8.56 13.13 -39.22
N THR A 731 9.21 11.96 -39.19
CA THR A 731 10.48 11.75 -39.91
C THR A 731 10.31 11.94 -41.42
N ASN A 732 9.21 11.46 -42.00
CA ASN A 732 8.94 11.66 -43.43
C ASN A 732 8.68 13.13 -43.76
N TYR A 733 7.94 13.84 -42.91
CA TYR A 733 7.73 15.28 -43.04
C TYR A 733 9.06 16.06 -43.03
N GLU A 734 9.96 15.76 -42.08
CA GLU A 734 11.27 16.43 -41.96
C GLU A 734 12.18 16.16 -43.18
N LYS A 735 12.18 14.93 -43.69
CA LYS A 735 12.92 14.58 -44.93
C LYS A 735 12.43 15.36 -46.14
N LEU A 736 11.10 15.38 -46.36
CA LEU A 736 10.51 16.11 -47.48
C LEU A 736 10.76 17.63 -47.39
N MET A 737 10.72 18.20 -46.18
CA MET A 737 11.06 19.61 -45.96
C MET A 737 12.52 19.94 -46.32
N ALA A 738 13.46 19.06 -45.97
CA ALA A 738 14.86 19.22 -46.33
C ALA A 738 15.08 19.15 -47.84
N ASP A 739 14.43 18.20 -48.52
CA ASP A 739 14.49 18.04 -49.97
C ASP A 739 13.96 19.27 -50.71
N ILE A 740 12.79 19.80 -50.31
CA ILE A 740 12.23 21.02 -50.94
C ILE A 740 13.16 22.22 -50.73
N ARG A 741 13.79 22.32 -49.56
CA ARG A 741 14.74 23.41 -49.30
C ARG A 741 15.93 23.34 -50.27
N PHE A 742 16.51 22.15 -50.45
CA PHE A 742 17.61 21.94 -51.38
C PHE A 742 17.22 22.30 -52.82
N GLU A 743 16.07 21.79 -53.29
CA GLU A 743 15.57 22.08 -54.65
C GLU A 743 15.26 23.58 -54.86
N LYS A 744 14.77 24.28 -53.83
CA LYS A 744 14.56 25.75 -53.88
C LYS A 744 15.86 26.54 -53.93
N GLU A 745 16.89 26.11 -53.20
CA GLU A 745 18.22 26.75 -53.24
C GLU A 745 18.86 26.57 -54.63
N GLU A 746 18.72 25.39 -55.25
CA GLU A 746 19.15 25.16 -56.63
C GLU A 746 18.39 26.04 -57.64
N LEU A 747 17.06 26.16 -57.50
CA LEU A 747 16.22 27.01 -58.34
C LEU A 747 16.66 28.49 -58.29
N GLN A 748 16.89 29.03 -57.09
CA GLN A 748 17.39 30.39 -56.91
C GLN A 748 18.78 30.59 -57.53
N GLY A 749 19.63 29.56 -57.47
CA GLY A 749 20.94 29.57 -58.14
C GLY A 749 20.78 29.78 -59.65
N ILE A 750 19.93 28.98 -60.29
CA ILE A 750 19.67 29.05 -61.73
C ILE A 750 19.15 30.45 -62.14
N GLU A 751 18.20 31.01 -61.40
CA GLU A 751 17.62 32.33 -61.71
C GLU A 751 18.64 33.48 -61.63
N ARG A 752 19.60 33.42 -60.70
CA ARG A 752 20.65 34.44 -60.57
C ARG A 752 21.62 34.45 -61.75
N TYR A 753 21.96 33.27 -62.31
CA TYR A 753 22.93 33.15 -63.39
C TYR A 753 22.31 33.31 -64.80
N GLN A 754 20.99 33.25 -64.92
CA GLN A 754 20.32 33.34 -66.22
C GLN A 754 20.47 34.74 -66.86
N ALA A 755 20.19 35.83 -66.11
CA ALA A 755 20.23 37.19 -66.65
C ALA A 755 21.64 37.63 -67.13
N PRO A 756 22.74 37.33 -66.41
CA PRO A 756 24.09 37.59 -66.91
C PRO A 756 24.44 36.80 -68.18
N LYS A 757 24.02 35.53 -68.28
CA LYS A 757 24.23 34.70 -69.48
C LYS A 757 23.51 35.28 -70.69
N GLU A 758 22.25 35.72 -70.53
CA GLU A 758 21.47 36.36 -71.61
C GLU A 758 22.13 37.67 -72.11
N ARG A 759 22.67 38.49 -71.20
CA ARG A 759 23.44 39.70 -71.59
C ARG A 759 24.71 39.35 -72.39
N SER A 760 25.45 38.34 -71.95
CA SER A 760 26.66 37.88 -72.64
C SER A 760 26.35 37.30 -74.03
N LEU A 761 25.23 36.59 -74.18
CA LEU A 761 24.75 36.09 -75.47
C LEU A 761 24.43 37.23 -76.46
N ASN A 762 23.77 38.28 -75.99
CA ASN A 762 23.47 39.46 -76.81
C ASN A 762 24.75 40.17 -77.24
N GLN A 763 25.70 40.39 -76.33
CA GLN A 763 26.98 41.01 -76.64
C GLN A 763 27.80 40.18 -77.64
N CYS A 764 27.83 38.85 -77.50
CA CYS A 764 28.46 37.98 -78.49
C CYS A 764 27.80 38.06 -79.85
N THR A 765 26.47 38.16 -79.91
CA THR A 765 25.73 38.25 -81.18
C THR A 765 26.06 39.54 -81.95
N VAL A 766 26.15 40.67 -81.26
CA VAL A 766 26.56 41.95 -81.86
C VAL A 766 28.00 41.86 -82.41
N ASN A 767 28.94 41.36 -81.61
CA ASN A 767 30.34 41.20 -82.04
C ASN A 767 30.49 40.28 -83.25
N LEU A 768 29.70 39.20 -83.31
CA LEU A 768 29.73 38.24 -84.41
C LEU A 768 29.24 38.88 -85.72
N SER A 769 28.15 39.66 -85.65
CA SER A 769 27.64 40.38 -86.83
C SER A 769 28.63 41.42 -87.37
N ALA A 770 29.36 42.10 -86.48
CA ALA A 770 30.42 43.03 -86.88
C ALA A 770 31.60 42.30 -87.57
N MET A 771 32.02 41.16 -87.03
CA MET A 771 33.09 40.34 -87.64
C MET A 771 32.68 39.74 -88.99
N GLU A 772 31.42 39.32 -89.15
CA GLU A 772 30.90 38.83 -90.43
C GLU A 772 30.86 39.93 -91.49
N THR A 773 30.48 41.15 -91.12
CA THR A 773 30.51 42.31 -92.03
C THR A 773 31.94 42.60 -92.54
N THR A 774 32.93 42.54 -91.64
CA THR A 774 34.35 42.71 -92.02
C THR A 774 34.87 41.61 -92.93
N LYS A 775 34.37 40.39 -92.75
CA LYS A 775 34.74 39.25 -93.61
C LYS A 775 34.19 39.47 -95.02
N GLU A 776 32.92 39.83 -95.16
CA GLU A 776 32.29 40.10 -96.45
C GLU A 776 32.99 41.25 -97.19
N GLY A 777 33.42 42.29 -96.46
CA GLY A 777 34.25 43.38 -97.01
C GLY A 777 35.55 42.87 -97.63
N LEU A 778 36.35 42.13 -96.85
CA LEU A 778 37.63 41.57 -97.31
C LEU A 778 37.50 40.54 -98.44
N GLU A 779 36.43 39.73 -98.44
CA GLU A 779 36.15 38.77 -99.53
C GLU A 779 35.78 39.48 -100.84
N SER A 780 35.00 40.56 -100.78
CA SER A 780 34.63 41.35 -101.96
C SER A 780 35.83 42.03 -102.65
N GLU A 781 36.89 42.30 -101.88
CA GLU A 781 38.10 42.97 -102.34
C GLU A 781 39.12 42.02 -102.96
N LEU A 782 39.00 40.73 -102.67
CA LEU A 782 39.85 39.69 -103.22
C LEU A 782 39.72 39.68 -104.75
N HIS A 783 40.85 39.65 -105.46
CA HIS A 783 40.93 39.64 -106.94
C HIS A 783 40.58 40.95 -107.68
N GLN A 784 40.17 42.02 -107.00
CA GLN A 784 40.02 43.35 -107.63
C GLN A 784 41.40 43.95 -108.00
N GLU A 785 41.49 44.91 -108.93
CA GLU A 785 42.77 45.59 -109.21
C GLU A 785 43.20 46.50 -108.06
N LEU A 786 44.51 46.73 -107.91
CA LEU A 786 45.04 47.62 -106.88
C LEU A 786 44.91 49.07 -107.39
N MET A 787 43.83 49.73 -106.99
CA MET A 787 43.58 51.13 -107.36
C MET A 787 44.08 52.05 -106.24
N SER A 788 44.75 53.15 -106.61
CA SER A 788 45.17 54.21 -105.67
C SER A 788 44.02 55.12 -105.23
N GLN A 789 42.87 55.02 -105.91
CA GLN A 789 41.62 55.73 -105.64
C GLN A 789 40.46 54.73 -105.63
N LEU A 790 39.39 55.02 -104.89
CA LEU A 790 38.19 54.17 -104.86
C LEU A 790 37.57 54.05 -106.27
N SER A 791 36.93 52.92 -106.56
CA SER A 791 36.14 52.80 -107.78
C SER A 791 34.95 53.75 -107.75
N VAL A 792 34.40 54.11 -108.92
CA VAL A 792 33.23 55.00 -109.00
C VAL A 792 32.03 54.43 -108.21
N ALA A 793 31.90 53.10 -108.19
CA ALA A 793 30.86 52.41 -107.42
C ALA A 793 31.12 52.46 -105.90
N ASP A 794 32.36 52.21 -105.46
CA ASP A 794 32.72 52.29 -104.04
C ASP A 794 32.65 53.73 -103.52
N GLN A 795 32.96 54.73 -104.35
CA GLN A 795 32.87 56.14 -104.01
C GLN A 795 31.40 56.56 -103.84
N ALA A 796 30.52 56.12 -104.74
CA ALA A 796 29.08 56.34 -104.61
C ALA A 796 28.48 55.60 -103.39
N GLU A 797 28.97 54.40 -103.07
CA GLU A 797 28.58 53.66 -101.87
C GLU A 797 29.10 54.35 -100.61
N MET A 798 30.31 54.93 -100.64
CA MET A 798 30.86 55.76 -99.57
C MET A 798 30.02 57.01 -99.32
N ASP A 799 29.63 57.71 -100.38
CA ASP A 799 28.80 58.91 -100.28
C ASP A 799 27.41 58.55 -99.73
N ASN A 800 26.80 57.46 -100.23
CA ASN A 800 25.55 56.93 -99.68
C ASN A 800 25.69 56.49 -98.22
N LEU A 801 26.77 55.80 -97.84
CA LEU A 801 27.03 55.39 -96.45
C LEU A 801 27.27 56.61 -95.56
N ASN A 802 27.94 57.64 -96.04
CA ASN A 802 28.14 58.88 -95.28
C ASN A 802 26.81 59.61 -95.08
N ASP A 803 25.93 59.61 -96.07
CA ASP A 803 24.60 60.19 -95.97
C ASP A 803 23.67 59.35 -95.07
N GLU A 804 23.72 58.01 -95.18
CA GLU A 804 23.00 57.09 -94.29
C GLU A 804 23.51 57.16 -92.86
N ILE A 805 24.83 57.22 -92.64
CA ILE A 805 25.41 57.37 -91.30
C ILE A 805 25.06 58.74 -90.74
N LYS A 806 25.09 59.82 -91.52
CA LYS A 806 24.61 61.14 -91.08
C LYS A 806 23.12 61.11 -90.73
N ARG A 807 22.31 60.44 -91.52
CA ARG A 807 20.87 60.27 -91.26
C ARG A 807 20.63 59.43 -90.00
N LEU A 808 21.27 58.27 -89.87
CA LEU A 808 21.15 57.39 -88.72
C LEU A 808 21.77 57.98 -87.46
N THR A 809 22.86 58.76 -87.54
CA THR A 809 23.38 59.53 -86.39
C THR A 809 22.40 60.62 -85.99
N ALA A 810 21.75 61.30 -86.94
CA ALA A 810 20.70 62.26 -86.63
C ALA A 810 19.47 61.58 -85.99
N GLU A 811 19.02 60.44 -86.54
CA GLU A 811 17.89 59.65 -86.01
C GLU A 811 18.22 59.04 -84.65
N ASN A 812 19.42 58.50 -84.45
CA ASN A 812 19.89 57.97 -83.16
C ASN A 812 20.04 59.10 -82.13
N LYS A 813 20.64 60.23 -82.49
CA LYS A 813 20.75 61.39 -81.60
C LYS A 813 19.38 61.97 -81.26
N ALA A 814 18.42 61.93 -82.18
CA ALA A 814 17.03 62.30 -81.93
C ALA A 814 16.35 61.29 -81.00
N ALA A 815 16.46 59.99 -81.25
CA ALA A 815 15.90 58.92 -80.40
C ALA A 815 16.52 58.93 -79.00
N PHE A 816 17.84 59.09 -78.87
CA PHE A 816 18.55 59.24 -77.60
C PHE A 816 18.14 60.52 -76.87
N SER A 817 18.05 61.65 -77.59
CA SER A 817 17.57 62.90 -76.99
C SER A 817 16.12 62.78 -76.53
N ASN A 818 15.26 62.09 -77.26
CA ASN A 818 13.87 61.86 -76.89
C ASN A 818 13.76 60.89 -75.73
N ARG A 819 14.53 59.79 -75.74
CA ARG A 819 14.63 58.86 -74.60
C ARG A 819 15.09 59.60 -73.36
N LEU A 820 16.16 60.38 -73.44
CA LEU A 820 16.70 61.12 -72.29
C LEU A 820 15.72 62.20 -71.78
N LYS A 821 14.97 62.84 -72.68
CA LYS A 821 13.88 63.75 -72.30
C LYS A 821 12.77 63.00 -71.57
N PHE A 822 12.26 61.91 -72.14
CA PHE A 822 11.20 61.10 -71.52
C PHE A 822 11.68 60.40 -70.24
N GLU A 823 12.94 60.02 -70.13
CA GLU A 823 13.55 59.43 -68.94
C GLU A 823 13.68 60.47 -67.82
N LYS A 824 14.11 61.69 -68.14
CA LYS A 824 14.12 62.81 -67.18
C LYS A 824 12.72 63.21 -66.74
N GLU A 825 11.76 63.26 -67.65
CA GLU A 825 10.37 63.59 -67.34
C GLU A 825 9.69 62.49 -66.52
N LYS A 826 9.90 61.22 -66.89
CA LYS A 826 9.44 60.05 -66.13
C LYS A 826 10.01 60.06 -64.70
N ASN A 827 11.33 60.17 -64.54
CA ASN A 827 11.96 60.15 -63.22
C ASN A 827 11.59 61.37 -62.37
N LYS A 828 11.34 62.54 -63.00
CA LYS A 828 10.79 63.71 -62.30
C LYS A 828 9.35 63.46 -61.85
N LEU A 829 8.49 62.91 -62.70
CA LEU A 829 7.10 62.59 -62.38
C LEU A 829 6.99 61.51 -61.30
N GLU A 830 7.80 60.45 -61.38
CA GLU A 830 7.82 59.35 -60.38
C GLU A 830 8.28 59.85 -59.01
N ASN A 831 9.36 60.62 -58.94
CA ASN A 831 9.80 61.22 -57.66
C ASN A 831 8.78 62.21 -57.10
N LEU A 832 8.14 63.00 -57.95
CA LEU A 832 7.14 63.98 -57.52
C LEU A 832 5.85 63.30 -57.03
N LEU A 833 5.44 62.19 -57.66
CA LEU A 833 4.28 61.38 -57.24
C LEU A 833 4.55 60.61 -55.94
N GLU A 834 5.67 59.88 -55.85
CA GLU A 834 5.91 58.89 -54.80
C GLU A 834 6.48 59.52 -53.52
N ASN A 835 7.46 60.42 -53.65
CA ASN A 835 8.13 61.01 -52.50
C ASN A 835 7.48 62.31 -51.99
N ASN A 836 6.75 63.03 -52.85
CA ASN A 836 6.17 64.34 -52.50
C ASN A 836 4.64 64.27 -52.36
N LEU A 837 3.92 64.02 -53.46
CA LEU A 837 2.46 64.16 -53.48
C LEU A 837 1.72 63.05 -52.71
N ARG A 838 2.03 61.76 -52.91
CA ARG A 838 1.31 60.66 -52.23
C ARG A 838 1.54 60.64 -50.72
N ARG A 839 2.77 60.91 -50.29
CA ARG A 839 3.12 61.01 -48.87
C ARG A 839 2.41 62.18 -48.18
N ARG A 840 2.37 63.36 -48.83
CA ARG A 840 1.66 64.54 -48.33
C ARG A 840 0.14 64.37 -48.33
N HIS A 841 -0.41 63.62 -49.28
CA HIS A 841 -1.82 63.27 -49.33
C HIS A 841 -2.25 62.38 -48.15
N GLU A 842 -1.50 61.31 -47.83
CA GLU A 842 -1.82 60.43 -46.71
C GLU A 842 -1.73 61.13 -45.34
N GLU A 843 -0.80 62.07 -45.18
CA GLU A 843 -0.68 62.91 -43.98
C GLU A 843 -1.91 63.82 -43.79
N LEU A 844 -2.42 64.43 -44.88
CA LEU A 844 -3.58 65.34 -44.84
C LEU A 844 -4.93 64.62 -44.66
N VAL A 845 -5.11 63.42 -45.21
CA VAL A 845 -6.36 62.64 -45.03
C VAL A 845 -6.57 62.26 -43.57
N ARG A 846 -5.51 61.84 -42.87
CA ARG A 846 -5.59 61.49 -41.45
C ARG A 846 -5.94 62.71 -40.58
N ALA A 847 -5.41 63.89 -40.92
CA ALA A 847 -5.68 65.12 -40.18
C ALA A 847 -7.12 65.64 -40.30
N LEU A 848 -7.86 65.30 -41.36
CA LEU A 848 -9.20 65.83 -41.63
C LEU A 848 -10.36 65.03 -41.02
N GLN A 849 -10.17 63.73 -40.78
CA GLN A 849 -11.22 62.88 -40.20
C GLN A 849 -11.46 63.15 -38.71
N GLU A 850 -10.59 63.90 -38.05
CA GLU A 850 -10.65 64.14 -36.60
C GLU A 850 -11.34 65.46 -36.20
N ILE A 851 -11.73 66.32 -37.16
CA ILE A 851 -12.08 67.73 -36.87
C ILE A 851 -13.59 68.08 -37.09
N SER A 852 -14.32 68.48 -36.03
CA SER A 852 -15.76 68.88 -36.02
C SER A 852 -15.98 70.27 -35.39
N VAL A 853 -16.39 71.27 -36.19
CA VAL A 853 -16.14 72.71 -35.87
C VAL A 853 -17.40 73.58 -35.71
N GLU A 854 -18.50 73.27 -36.40
CA GLU A 854 -19.63 74.21 -36.51
C GLU A 854 -20.52 74.31 -35.25
N GLU A 855 -20.54 73.28 -34.41
CA GLU A 855 -21.34 73.27 -33.18
C GLU A 855 -20.68 74.09 -32.04
N ARG A 856 -19.37 74.34 -32.14
CA ARG A 856 -18.54 74.94 -31.09
C ARG A 856 -18.42 76.46 -31.18
N LYS A 857 -18.64 77.06 -32.36
CA LYS A 857 -18.55 78.53 -32.57
C LYS A 857 -19.63 79.34 -31.84
N ARG A 858 -20.86 78.81 -31.77
CA ARG A 858 -22.01 79.54 -31.20
C ARG A 858 -21.98 79.61 -29.68
N THR A 859 -21.50 78.57 -29.03
CA THR A 859 -21.38 78.45 -27.57
C THR A 859 -20.23 79.28 -27.01
N LEU A 860 -19.22 79.59 -27.83
CA LEU A 860 -18.07 80.42 -27.45
C LEU A 860 -18.43 81.89 -27.15
N VAL A 861 -19.27 82.51 -27.98
CA VAL A 861 -19.51 83.95 -27.95
C VAL A 861 -20.31 84.37 -26.71
N ASN A 862 -21.34 83.60 -26.34
CA ASN A 862 -22.17 83.88 -25.18
C ASN A 862 -21.40 83.74 -23.87
N SER A 863 -20.51 82.76 -23.80
CA SER A 863 -19.76 82.47 -22.58
C SER A 863 -18.78 83.61 -22.23
N ARG A 864 -18.20 84.30 -23.24
CA ARG A 864 -17.21 85.39 -23.05
C ARG A 864 -17.71 86.63 -22.32
N GLN A 865 -18.99 86.98 -22.46
CA GLN A 865 -19.54 88.17 -21.83
C GLN A 865 -19.86 87.94 -20.34
N GLU A 866 -20.33 86.76 -19.98
CA GLU A 866 -20.64 86.41 -18.59
C GLU A 866 -19.39 86.26 -17.73
N LEU A 867 -18.28 85.79 -18.32
CA LEU A 867 -17.01 85.64 -17.62
C LEU A 867 -16.51 86.94 -16.99
N LYS A 868 -16.52 88.04 -17.77
CA LYS A 868 -15.83 89.28 -17.41
C LYS A 868 -16.42 89.95 -16.15
N GLY A 869 -17.73 89.85 -15.97
CA GLY A 869 -18.40 90.37 -14.76
C GLY A 869 -18.12 89.56 -13.50
N ILE A 870 -17.81 88.27 -13.63
CA ILE A 870 -17.50 87.39 -12.49
C ILE A 870 -16.03 87.57 -12.05
N GLU A 871 -15.11 87.86 -12.96
CA GLU A 871 -13.68 88.03 -12.63
C GLU A 871 -13.41 89.18 -11.66
N GLU A 872 -14.07 90.32 -11.84
CA GLU A 872 -13.89 91.52 -11.00
C GLU A 872 -14.42 91.33 -9.57
N ARG A 873 -15.47 90.52 -9.41
CA ARG A 873 -16.07 90.24 -8.10
C ARG A 873 -15.26 89.21 -7.31
N MET A 874 -14.65 88.25 -8.01
CA MET A 874 -13.77 87.25 -7.39
C MET A 874 -12.43 87.78 -6.90
N THR A 875 -11.87 88.85 -7.48
CA THR A 875 -10.56 89.38 -7.05
C THR A 875 -10.62 90.01 -5.66
N LEU A 876 -11.72 90.69 -5.35
CA LEU A 876 -12.00 91.23 -4.01
C LEU A 876 -12.18 90.10 -2.98
N LEU A 877 -13.07 89.13 -3.24
CA LEU A 877 -13.32 87.98 -2.36
C LEU A 877 -12.09 87.08 -2.17
N ARG A 878 -11.23 86.94 -3.18
CA ARG A 878 -9.97 86.17 -3.05
C ARG A 878 -8.97 86.80 -2.08
N ASN A 879 -8.94 88.12 -1.96
CA ASN A 879 -7.99 88.77 -1.04
C ASN A 879 -8.45 88.58 0.41
N GLU A 880 -9.75 88.66 0.66
CA GLU A 880 -10.34 88.36 1.97
C GLU A 880 -10.18 86.87 2.31
N LEU A 881 -10.50 85.96 1.37
CA LEU A 881 -10.28 84.53 1.55
C LEU A 881 -8.82 84.17 1.79
N LYS A 882 -7.83 84.84 1.19
CA LYS A 882 -6.41 84.56 1.48
C LYS A 882 -6.03 84.90 2.93
N THR A 883 -6.63 85.93 3.50
CA THR A 883 -6.36 86.31 4.89
C THR A 883 -7.03 85.35 5.88
N LEU A 884 -8.27 84.93 5.59
CA LEU A 884 -8.97 83.90 6.36
C LEU A 884 -8.40 82.50 6.14
N ASP A 885 -7.94 82.16 4.95
CA ASP A 885 -7.27 80.90 4.64
C ASP A 885 -5.97 80.77 5.42
N LYS A 886 -5.21 81.86 5.64
CA LYS A 886 -4.05 81.80 6.54
C LYS A 886 -4.47 81.53 7.98
N LYS A 887 -5.49 82.22 8.49
CA LYS A 887 -5.99 81.99 9.85
C LYS A 887 -6.54 80.58 10.04
N VAL A 888 -7.37 80.10 9.11
CA VAL A 888 -7.94 78.75 9.11
C VAL A 888 -6.86 77.70 8.87
N SER A 889 -5.89 77.93 7.99
CA SER A 889 -4.76 77.01 7.77
C SER A 889 -3.88 76.91 9.01
N ASP A 890 -3.60 78.02 9.69
CA ASP A 890 -2.77 78.01 10.89
C ASP A 890 -3.51 77.36 12.07
N ALA A 891 -4.82 77.60 12.21
CA ALA A 891 -5.67 76.92 13.18
C ALA A 891 -5.88 75.43 12.85
N MET A 892 -6.13 75.08 11.58
CA MET A 892 -6.29 73.70 11.10
C MET A 892 -4.97 72.94 11.16
N LYS A 893 -3.81 73.59 10.98
CA LYS A 893 -2.51 72.97 11.22
C LYS A 893 -2.34 72.67 12.69
N LYS A 894 -2.68 73.58 13.59
CA LYS A 894 -2.66 73.30 15.04
C LYS A 894 -3.63 72.18 15.41
N GLN A 895 -4.84 72.17 14.86
CA GLN A 895 -5.82 71.10 15.07
C GLN A 895 -5.34 69.79 14.49
N LYS A 896 -4.84 69.77 13.25
CA LYS A 896 -4.38 68.57 12.57
C LYS A 896 -3.13 68.02 13.24
N MET A 897 -2.18 68.86 13.65
CA MET A 897 -1.04 68.42 14.45
C MET A 897 -1.51 67.82 15.78
N ALA A 898 -2.46 68.45 16.48
CA ALA A 898 -3.00 67.89 17.72
C ALA A 898 -3.87 66.63 17.48
N GLN A 899 -4.50 66.49 16.31
CA GLN A 899 -5.33 65.36 15.93
C GLN A 899 -4.50 64.18 15.46
N GLU A 900 -3.45 64.41 14.68
CA GLU A 900 -2.43 63.43 14.30
C GLU A 900 -1.64 62.98 15.52
N GLU A 901 -1.28 63.90 16.41
CA GLU A 901 -0.68 63.58 17.71
C GLU A 901 -1.65 62.67 18.49
N LEU A 902 -2.95 62.96 18.55
CA LEU A 902 -3.92 62.10 19.23
C LEU A 902 -4.17 60.75 18.53
N GLU A 903 -4.32 60.75 17.21
CA GLU A 903 -4.55 59.55 16.40
C GLU A 903 -3.31 58.66 16.38
N SER A 904 -2.09 59.19 16.52
CA SER A 904 -0.89 58.38 16.69
C SER A 904 -0.85 57.61 18.02
N TYR A 905 -1.66 58.01 19.00
CA TYR A 905 -1.78 57.33 20.29
C TYR A 905 -3.03 56.47 20.43
N ARG A 906 -3.97 56.53 19.47
CA ARG A 906 -5.13 55.62 19.38
C ARG A 906 -4.79 54.42 18.54
#